data_AF-A0A7X6UFX4-F1
#
_entry.id   AF-A0A7X6UFX4-F1
#
_cell.length_a   1.000
_cell.length_b   1.000
_cell.length_c   1.000
_cell.angle_alpha   90.00
_cell.angle_beta   90.00
_cell.angle_gamma   90.00
#
_symmetry.space_group_name_H-M   'P 1'
#
loop_
_entity.id
_entity.type
_entity.pdbx_description
1 polymer ?
#
loop_
_entity_poly.entity_id
_entity_poly.type
_entity_poly.pdbx_seq_one_letter_code
_entity_poly.pdbx_strand_id
1 'polypeptide(L)'
;MRRFWSIPISLRRRTALTASAILLVIALVVLGIVWQAAGLLSSRKASLVQVSDRTASQLALSGTGMNLTGLPATNLVTNGSFSPIIRHVHYFASDGRPGELHIKMSEARSRVPLTQDYYTGASFSLFRESLSEMKQINQGSITGYEAGIMSGKRGISLPAELEGTRWMDFAQQDGTIYACGTEGALIKLPRDGEPEQMDFRFSVNLTAMAAGKEGLLAGDAQGKLYASPDGVNWNLIMQSQRDYAIGAIEYIDIPDYDNGFFLASGGPGELFFGYPSGMEQLSFPLDGQVTALVRAGDGIIYALEDQGRVASSSNGIQWQIEESLSSDQAWLAGKAGAGLTLFAGRGGRIAIKPDKGAARFLEPQGMDVGSDPTEIMIMSSGKFILLTSKGGLFSSKDGGRSWTGENPFEESRIEGFELFPTGDILLARRDGELILGELTAQIRFDPPLEGGSVVAGDLMTISLTELPGLDTSQVSGTLREEPLPAGEWAISGGASFLTSQDIHAGREGYDSGGSCALSYDLPDPELDSEPIVKALFSIHQGTATAIPVNNPDRSYLSARLTQKLDLSRLLASDALPFYRLEFDLRTEGDIDGPVEVWFSGSMPAVGELVKHTGDAWQHRRLSLLFPRALKADDEIWINFGFAGSGTLYLDNIWFGRNDDAPGALSSLLAEQKEAWPDVIRLDAVPIGRSGYGEEAWCLPEGSGHAMGTDEGAHNLGAALQFVEAQRASPWLVVDLNVTASELAHLVEYLAGSPLSAFGKLRSRDGAIGRWTDEFNLIYIELTDCGQVLPNDASRANYVHWMMDQIRAAPDFAAIRNQVFFIDAMHYEDGRSHTSADYHAGDLRLSQPLDSRQALEETLNDWINSIPRRGTSGGVIVPELIRSVIFDLQPEQLRLVDAVGALLADLGDNTALALLDADYSDRDYLQKRSVAGSALQAVRGLSGLQLLEEPVLIRSGQGPAGQEAAAGDQEEDDQQVLFYAYGSREATLVFALNLDRVSHLVSLQGLNRQASTYELYDHRGNRISQGDWGRKRDNFTLLPGGVLVVRQGS
;
A
#
# COMPACT_ATOMS: atom_id res chain seq x y z
N MET A 1 -9.00 20.93 66.47
CA MET A 1 -9.94 21.69 67.33
C MET A 1 -10.64 22.77 66.50
N ARG A 2 -11.94 22.61 66.19
CA ARG A 2 -13.00 23.66 66.12
C ARG A 2 -14.16 23.22 65.21
N ARG A 3 -15.26 22.83 65.88
CA ARG A 3 -16.70 23.06 65.59
C ARG A 3 -17.19 23.07 64.14
N PHE A 4 -18.04 22.09 63.81
CA PHE A 4 -19.30 22.27 63.07
C PHE A 4 -20.33 21.28 63.65
N TRP A 5 -21.08 21.71 64.67
CA TRP A 5 -22.50 22.07 64.60
C TRP A 5 -23.44 20.95 64.14
N SER A 6 -24.26 20.53 65.10
CA SER A 6 -25.42 19.66 65.02
C SER A 6 -26.37 20.06 63.88
N ILE A 7 -26.42 19.25 62.83
CA ILE A 7 -27.50 19.29 61.85
C ILE A 7 -28.79 18.86 62.59
N PRO A 8 -29.87 19.67 62.58
CA PRO A 8 -31.14 19.32 63.20
C PRO A 8 -31.65 17.96 62.69
N ILE A 9 -32.21 17.13 63.58
CA ILE A 9 -32.78 15.82 63.23
C ILE A 9 -33.85 15.93 62.12
N SER A 10 -34.48 17.10 61.97
CA SER A 10 -35.41 17.41 60.89
C SER A 10 -34.74 17.50 59.51
N LEU A 11 -33.48 17.97 59.42
CA LEU A 11 -32.71 17.98 58.18
C LEU A 11 -32.27 16.56 57.78
N ARG A 12 -31.87 15.70 58.75
CA ARG A 12 -31.54 14.29 58.47
C ARG A 12 -32.71 13.51 57.90
N ARG A 13 -33.93 13.73 58.38
CA ARG A 13 -35.14 13.10 57.82
C ARG A 13 -35.44 13.60 56.41
N ARG A 14 -35.30 14.89 56.14
CA ARG A 14 -35.53 15.45 54.80
C ARG A 14 -34.46 14.99 53.82
N THR A 15 -33.18 15.05 54.17
CA THR A 15 -32.10 14.55 53.28
C THR A 15 -32.20 13.05 53.06
N ALA A 16 -32.57 12.26 54.08
CA ALA A 16 -32.80 10.82 53.91
C ALA A 16 -34.00 10.53 53.01
N LEU A 17 -35.13 11.23 53.19
CA LEU A 17 -36.31 11.09 52.31
C LEU A 17 -36.00 11.53 50.88
N THR A 18 -35.24 12.60 50.70
CA THR A 18 -34.86 13.09 49.36
C THR A 18 -33.88 12.12 48.70
N ALA A 19 -32.90 11.61 49.44
CA ALA A 19 -31.98 10.59 48.94
C ALA A 19 -32.69 9.27 48.61
N SER A 20 -33.63 8.81 49.43
CA SER A 20 -34.46 7.64 49.15
C SER A 20 -35.37 7.85 47.95
N ALA A 21 -35.96 9.04 47.78
CA ALA A 21 -36.76 9.38 46.61
C ALA A 21 -35.91 9.44 45.33
N ILE A 22 -34.71 10.02 45.40
CA ILE A 22 -33.76 10.04 44.28
C ILE A 22 -33.31 8.62 43.94
N LEU A 23 -32.98 7.79 44.93
CA LEU A 23 -32.64 6.37 44.71
C LEU A 23 -33.81 5.59 44.11
N LEU A 24 -35.04 5.85 44.53
CA LEU A 24 -36.22 5.22 43.97
C LEU A 24 -36.47 5.67 42.53
N VAL A 25 -36.28 6.96 42.23
CA VAL A 25 -36.39 7.49 40.86
C VAL A 25 -35.29 6.91 39.98
N ILE A 26 -34.04 6.85 40.44
CA ILE A 26 -32.94 6.20 39.73
C ILE A 26 -33.26 4.72 39.51
N ALA A 27 -33.74 4.00 40.53
CA ALA A 27 -34.13 2.60 40.41
C ALA A 27 -35.29 2.41 39.42
N LEU A 28 -36.29 3.30 39.40
CA LEU A 28 -37.40 3.27 38.45
C LEU A 28 -36.97 3.63 37.03
N VAL A 29 -36.04 4.57 36.87
CA VAL A 29 -35.46 4.93 35.57
C VAL A 29 -34.60 3.79 35.05
N VAL A 30 -33.74 3.19 35.89
CA VAL A 30 -32.96 1.99 35.54
C VAL A 30 -33.89 0.83 35.22
N LEU A 31 -34.96 0.61 36.00
CA LEU A 31 -35.96 -0.41 35.72
C LEU A 31 -36.71 -0.12 34.41
N GLY A 32 -37.02 1.14 34.12
CA GLY A 32 -37.64 1.58 32.86
C GLY A 32 -36.72 1.36 31.66
N ILE A 33 -35.44 1.72 31.79
CA ILE A 33 -34.40 1.45 30.78
C ILE A 33 -34.21 -0.06 30.60
N VAL A 34 -34.18 -0.84 31.68
CA VAL A 34 -34.07 -2.31 31.63
C VAL A 34 -35.33 -2.92 30.99
N TRP A 35 -36.53 -2.44 31.30
CA TRP A 35 -37.77 -2.92 30.67
C TRP A 35 -37.89 -2.52 29.21
N GLN A 36 -37.39 -1.35 28.83
CA GLN A 36 -37.34 -0.87 27.46
C GLN A 36 -36.27 -1.64 26.65
N ALA A 37 -35.06 -1.79 27.20
CA ALA A 37 -33.97 -2.58 26.60
C ALA A 37 -34.29 -4.07 26.54
N ALA A 38 -35.01 -4.60 27.53
CA ALA A 38 -35.54 -5.97 27.50
C ALA A 38 -36.80 -6.11 26.63
N GLY A 39 -37.36 -5.02 26.08
CA GLY A 39 -38.53 -5.02 25.20
C GLY A 39 -39.81 -5.55 25.85
N LEU A 40 -40.04 -5.33 27.15
CA LEU A 40 -41.22 -5.83 27.87
C LEU A 40 -42.50 -4.99 27.64
N LEU A 41 -42.37 -3.78 27.07
CA LEU A 41 -43.47 -2.84 26.82
C LEU A 41 -43.84 -2.69 25.32
N SER A 42 -43.05 -3.25 24.39
CA SER A 42 -43.35 -3.24 22.95
C SER A 42 -44.03 -4.55 22.52
N SER A 43 -45.01 -4.45 21.63
CA SER A 43 -45.61 -5.61 20.96
C SER A 43 -44.54 -6.31 20.13
N ARG A 44 -43.95 -7.39 20.66
CA ARG A 44 -42.94 -8.17 19.94
C ARG A 44 -43.59 -8.90 18.77
N LYS A 45 -43.04 -8.74 17.57
CA LYS A 45 -43.37 -9.58 16.41
C LYS A 45 -42.85 -11.00 16.72
N ALA A 46 -43.71 -12.01 16.53
CA ALA A 46 -43.36 -13.41 16.75
C ALA A 46 -43.40 -14.18 15.44
N SER A 47 -42.37 -15.00 15.20
CA SER A 47 -42.24 -15.89 14.06
C SER A 47 -42.12 -17.33 14.54
N LEU A 48 -43.03 -18.19 14.10
CA LEU A 48 -42.95 -19.63 14.26
C LEU A 48 -42.53 -20.26 12.94
N VAL A 49 -41.43 -21.00 12.94
CA VAL A 49 -40.79 -21.52 11.72
C VAL A 49 -40.52 -23.01 11.83
N GLN A 50 -40.72 -23.75 10.75
CA GLN A 50 -40.43 -25.17 10.64
C GLN A 50 -39.21 -25.42 9.75
N VAL A 51 -38.20 -26.09 10.31
CA VAL A 51 -36.98 -26.49 9.59
C VAL A 51 -37.31 -27.64 8.66
N SER A 52 -36.93 -27.50 7.39
CA SER A 52 -37.03 -28.57 6.38
C SER A 52 -35.87 -29.56 6.54
N ASP A 53 -36.14 -30.82 6.28
CA ASP A 53 -35.19 -31.92 6.17
C ASP A 53 -34.81 -32.23 4.70
N ARG A 54 -35.28 -31.40 3.77
CA ARG A 54 -34.93 -31.47 2.34
C ARG A 54 -33.75 -30.57 2.02
N THR A 55 -32.81 -31.09 1.23
CA THR A 55 -31.67 -30.35 0.70
C THR A 55 -32.11 -29.43 -0.45
N ALA A 56 -31.82 -28.14 -0.35
CA ALA A 56 -32.04 -27.17 -1.42
C ALA A 56 -31.04 -27.37 -2.58
N SER A 57 -29.80 -27.72 -2.22
CA SER A 57 -28.68 -27.92 -3.14
C SER A 57 -27.96 -29.24 -2.85
N GLN A 58 -27.32 -29.81 -3.87
CA GLN A 58 -26.43 -30.97 -3.70
C GLN A 58 -25.01 -30.58 -3.31
N LEU A 59 -24.70 -29.28 -3.30
CA LEU A 59 -23.37 -28.77 -2.95
C LEU A 59 -23.07 -29.07 -1.47
N ALA A 60 -22.03 -29.86 -1.22
CA ALA A 60 -21.48 -30.03 0.11
C ALA A 60 -20.55 -28.85 0.41
N LEU A 61 -20.74 -28.24 1.58
CA LEU A 61 -19.93 -27.10 2.00
C LEU A 61 -18.52 -27.55 2.36
N SER A 62 -17.53 -26.79 1.88
CA SER A 62 -16.16 -26.88 2.41
C SER A 62 -16.11 -26.28 3.82
N GLY A 63 -16.93 -25.26 4.08
CA GLY A 63 -17.16 -24.70 5.41
C GLY A 63 -17.11 -23.18 5.41
N THR A 64 -16.63 -22.62 6.51
CA THR A 64 -16.32 -21.18 6.64
C THR A 64 -14.92 -21.03 7.19
N GLY A 65 -14.24 -19.96 6.82
CA GLY A 65 -12.87 -19.76 7.25
C GLY A 65 -12.51 -18.31 7.46
N MET A 66 -11.22 -18.04 7.59
CA MET A 66 -10.72 -16.68 7.71
C MET A 66 -9.63 -16.39 6.68
N ASN A 67 -9.64 -15.17 6.19
CA ASN A 67 -8.54 -14.57 5.48
C ASN A 67 -7.62 -13.88 6.50
N LEU A 68 -6.49 -14.52 6.79
CA LEU A 68 -5.52 -14.01 7.74
C LEU A 68 -4.71 -12.91 7.07
N THR A 69 -5.03 -11.66 7.41
CA THR A 69 -4.38 -10.45 6.86
C THR A 69 -3.22 -9.96 7.72
N GLY A 70 -3.17 -10.36 9.00
CA GLY A 70 -2.07 -10.02 9.90
C GLY A 70 -1.97 -10.94 11.11
N LEU A 71 -0.73 -11.12 11.60
CA LEU A 71 -0.41 -11.81 12.85
C LEU A 71 0.32 -10.86 13.82
N PRO A 72 0.33 -11.15 15.14
CA PRO A 72 1.18 -10.42 16.07
C PRO A 72 2.65 -10.58 15.71
N ALA A 73 3.32 -9.47 15.42
CA ALA A 73 4.78 -9.46 15.26
C ALA A 73 5.45 -9.92 16.56
N THR A 74 6.40 -10.87 16.45
CA THR A 74 7.24 -11.27 17.58
C THR A 74 8.46 -10.36 17.76
N ASN A 75 8.79 -9.58 16.72
CA ASN A 75 9.89 -8.65 16.69
C ASN A 75 9.39 -7.19 16.76
N LEU A 76 9.86 -6.46 17.76
CA LEU A 76 9.59 -5.03 17.92
C LEU A 76 10.61 -4.15 17.17
N VAL A 77 11.68 -4.75 16.62
CA VAL A 77 12.61 -4.08 15.70
C VAL A 77 12.06 -4.20 14.29
N THR A 78 12.08 -3.08 13.56
CA THR A 78 11.71 -3.05 12.15
C THR A 78 12.95 -3.23 11.28
N ASN A 79 12.88 -4.12 10.29
CA ASN A 79 13.99 -4.40 9.37
C ASN A 79 15.30 -4.76 10.10
N GLY A 80 15.22 -5.71 11.04
CA GLY A 80 16.38 -6.15 11.84
C GLY A 80 17.42 -6.97 11.05
N SER A 81 17.03 -7.49 9.89
CA SER A 81 17.88 -8.17 8.92
C SER A 81 18.53 -7.21 7.90
N PHE A 82 18.19 -5.92 7.93
CA PHE A 82 18.66 -4.93 6.95
C PHE A 82 18.44 -5.36 5.51
N SER A 83 17.27 -5.94 5.24
CA SER A 83 16.95 -6.44 3.92
C SER A 83 16.96 -5.34 2.88
N PRO A 84 17.50 -5.64 1.69
CA PRO A 84 17.50 -4.68 0.61
C PRO A 84 16.07 -4.31 0.25
N ILE A 85 15.90 -3.09 -0.26
CA ILE A 85 14.62 -2.67 -0.81
C ILE A 85 14.50 -3.30 -2.18
N ILE A 86 13.45 -4.08 -2.41
CA ILE A 86 13.19 -4.70 -3.70
C ILE A 86 12.10 -3.92 -4.42
N ARG A 87 12.38 -3.51 -5.67
CA ARG A 87 11.38 -2.92 -6.55
C ARG A 87 11.09 -3.86 -7.70
N HIS A 88 9.83 -4.27 -7.81
CA HIS A 88 9.32 -4.98 -8.97
C HIS A 88 8.65 -4.01 -9.92
N VAL A 89 9.00 -4.13 -11.21
CA VAL A 89 8.34 -3.38 -12.27
C VAL A 89 8.08 -4.28 -13.47
N HIS A 90 7.04 -3.94 -14.22
CA HIS A 90 6.59 -4.71 -15.36
C HIS A 90 6.44 -3.79 -16.57
N TYR A 91 7.04 -4.20 -17.69
CA TYR A 91 6.96 -3.47 -18.94
C TYR A 91 6.59 -4.39 -20.10
N PHE A 92 5.74 -3.88 -20.98
CA PHE A 92 5.44 -4.50 -22.26
C PHE A 92 6.36 -3.92 -23.32
N ALA A 93 6.97 -4.79 -24.12
CA ALA A 93 7.81 -4.38 -25.23
C ALA A 93 6.97 -3.70 -26.31
N SER A 94 7.46 -2.57 -26.84
CA SER A 94 6.98 -2.04 -28.13
C SER A 94 7.58 -2.84 -29.28
N ASP A 95 8.86 -3.16 -29.17
CA ASP A 95 9.70 -3.90 -30.11
C ASP A 95 11.08 -4.16 -29.47
N GLY A 96 11.97 -4.84 -30.19
CA GLY A 96 13.36 -4.99 -29.74
C GLY A 96 14.22 -5.92 -30.60
N ARG A 97 15.41 -6.20 -30.09
CA ARG A 97 16.44 -7.07 -30.69
C ARG A 97 16.74 -8.23 -29.74
N PRO A 98 17.56 -9.24 -30.11
CA PRO A 98 17.81 -10.38 -29.22
C PRO A 98 18.28 -10.01 -27.80
N GLY A 99 19.04 -8.94 -27.60
CA GLY A 99 19.50 -8.48 -26.27
C GLY A 99 18.98 -7.09 -25.88
N GLU A 100 17.93 -6.60 -26.52
CA GLU A 100 17.43 -5.23 -26.32
C GLU A 100 15.90 -5.20 -26.37
N LEU A 101 15.27 -4.46 -25.47
CA LEU A 101 13.83 -4.23 -25.41
C LEU A 101 13.57 -2.72 -25.39
N HIS A 102 12.61 -2.26 -26.19
CA HIS A 102 12.16 -0.86 -26.20
C HIS A 102 10.82 -0.73 -25.50
N ILE A 103 10.68 0.33 -24.70
CA ILE A 103 9.49 0.65 -23.92
C ILE A 103 9.00 2.02 -24.34
N LYS A 104 7.72 2.09 -24.63
CA LYS A 104 6.98 3.33 -24.81
C LYS A 104 6.46 3.83 -23.48
N MET A 105 6.84 5.05 -23.09
CA MET A 105 6.39 5.61 -21.82
C MET A 105 4.89 5.85 -21.80
N SER A 106 4.31 6.18 -22.95
CA SER A 106 2.87 6.46 -23.03
C SER A 106 2.01 5.19 -22.89
N GLU A 107 2.59 4.02 -23.16
CA GLU A 107 1.96 2.70 -23.02
C GLU A 107 2.35 2.00 -21.71
N ALA A 108 3.30 2.56 -20.95
CA ALA A 108 3.78 1.98 -19.72
C ALA A 108 2.75 2.17 -18.59
N ARG A 109 2.31 1.07 -18.00
CA ARG A 109 1.44 1.08 -16.81
C ARG A 109 2.21 1.46 -15.54
N SER A 110 3.49 1.12 -15.48
CA SER A 110 4.40 1.51 -14.41
C SER A 110 5.17 2.77 -14.79
N ARG A 111 5.43 3.65 -13.82
CA ARG A 111 6.29 4.83 -14.04
C ARG A 111 7.64 4.38 -14.61
N VAL A 112 8.05 4.98 -15.73
CA VAL A 112 9.35 4.71 -16.36
C VAL A 112 10.39 5.66 -15.76
N PRO A 113 11.44 5.15 -15.07
CA PRO A 113 12.48 5.99 -14.50
C PRO A 113 13.24 6.71 -15.59
N LEU A 114 13.42 8.02 -15.43
CA LEU A 114 14.19 8.83 -16.37
C LEU A 114 15.66 8.94 -15.98
N THR A 115 16.15 8.12 -15.07
CA THR A 115 17.55 8.08 -14.66
C THR A 115 18.31 7.10 -15.53
N GLN A 116 19.42 7.55 -16.15
CA GLN A 116 20.28 6.65 -16.93
C GLN A 116 20.82 5.52 -16.03
N ASP A 117 20.93 4.31 -16.60
CA ASP A 117 21.43 3.11 -15.91
C ASP A 117 20.67 2.71 -14.63
N TYR A 118 19.46 3.22 -14.43
CA TYR A 118 18.67 2.97 -13.21
C TYR A 118 18.44 1.47 -12.93
N TYR A 119 18.18 0.68 -13.98
CA TYR A 119 17.98 -0.76 -13.87
C TYR A 119 19.25 -1.59 -14.08
N THR A 120 20.42 -0.97 -14.24
CA THR A 120 21.65 -1.72 -14.49
C THR A 120 22.01 -2.60 -13.29
N GLY A 121 22.19 -3.90 -13.54
CA GLY A 121 22.40 -4.92 -12.49
C GLY A 121 21.12 -5.57 -11.96
N ALA A 122 19.93 -5.06 -12.29
CA ALA A 122 18.66 -5.69 -11.95
C ALA A 122 18.50 -7.05 -12.66
N SER A 123 17.79 -7.98 -12.03
CA SER A 123 17.40 -9.24 -12.68
C SER A 123 16.13 -9.04 -13.51
N PHE A 124 15.96 -9.85 -14.55
CA PHE A 124 14.75 -9.83 -15.36
C PHE A 124 14.31 -11.23 -15.78
N SER A 125 13.01 -11.37 -16.03
CA SER A 125 12.41 -12.48 -16.76
C SER A 125 11.59 -11.96 -17.92
N LEU A 126 11.75 -12.57 -19.09
CA LEU A 126 11.05 -12.18 -20.31
C LEU A 126 10.08 -13.28 -20.74
N PHE A 127 8.82 -12.91 -20.91
CA PHE A 127 7.74 -13.78 -21.28
C PHE A 127 7.17 -13.41 -22.64
N ARG A 128 6.85 -14.43 -23.43
CA ARG A 128 6.10 -14.29 -24.67
C ARG A 128 4.73 -14.92 -24.51
N GLU A 129 3.71 -14.14 -24.80
CA GLU A 129 2.35 -14.62 -24.88
C GLU A 129 2.02 -15.13 -26.29
N SER A 130 1.31 -16.25 -26.35
CA SER A 130 0.60 -16.72 -27.53
C SER A 130 -0.89 -16.85 -27.23
N LEU A 131 -1.70 -17.24 -28.22
CA LEU A 131 -3.14 -17.43 -28.01
C LEU A 131 -3.49 -18.50 -26.96
N SER A 132 -2.56 -19.37 -26.58
CA SER A 132 -2.84 -20.52 -25.72
C SER A 132 -1.83 -20.78 -24.61
N GLU A 133 -0.72 -20.03 -24.58
CA GLU A 133 0.31 -20.22 -23.56
C GLU A 133 1.09 -18.92 -23.33
N MET A 134 1.54 -18.74 -22.09
CA MET A 134 2.61 -17.80 -21.77
C MET A 134 3.89 -18.60 -21.50
N LYS A 135 4.96 -18.23 -22.19
CA LYS A 135 6.24 -18.93 -22.11
C LYS A 135 7.33 -17.97 -21.68
N GLN A 136 8.06 -18.33 -20.64
CA GLN A 136 9.32 -17.66 -20.32
C GLN A 136 10.35 -17.98 -21.42
N ILE A 137 10.76 -16.97 -22.17
CA ILE A 137 11.69 -17.09 -23.31
C ILE A 137 13.12 -16.68 -22.94
N ASN A 138 13.31 -15.94 -21.86
CA ASN A 138 14.63 -15.55 -21.36
C ASN A 138 14.60 -15.16 -19.88
N GLN A 139 15.77 -15.14 -19.26
CA GLN A 139 16.03 -14.55 -17.94
C GLN A 139 17.50 -14.18 -17.82
N GLY A 140 17.83 -13.19 -16.98
CA GLY A 140 19.21 -12.79 -16.78
C GLY A 140 19.33 -11.47 -16.03
N SER A 141 20.32 -10.66 -16.43
CA SER A 141 20.58 -9.35 -15.83
C SER A 141 20.50 -8.23 -16.86
N ILE A 142 20.04 -7.07 -16.43
CA ILE A 142 20.05 -5.84 -17.22
C ILE A 142 21.47 -5.28 -17.21
N THR A 143 22.05 -5.12 -18.39
CA THR A 143 23.43 -4.63 -18.58
C THR A 143 23.49 -3.14 -18.91
N GLY A 144 22.35 -2.52 -19.20
CA GLY A 144 22.28 -1.09 -19.44
C GLY A 144 20.85 -0.60 -19.63
N TYR A 145 20.61 0.63 -19.23
CA TYR A 145 19.29 1.27 -19.36
C TYR A 145 19.45 2.67 -19.92
N GLU A 146 18.90 2.90 -21.11
CA GLU A 146 18.93 4.19 -21.78
C GLU A 146 17.53 4.82 -21.79
N ALA A 147 17.30 5.78 -20.91
CA ALA A 147 16.09 6.59 -20.92
C ALA A 147 16.21 7.77 -21.89
N GLY A 148 15.06 8.38 -22.19
CA GLY A 148 15.00 9.66 -22.87
C GLY A 148 15.34 9.57 -24.36
N ILE A 149 14.79 8.57 -25.06
CA ILE A 149 14.92 8.43 -26.52
C ILE A 149 13.65 8.98 -27.14
N MET A 150 13.75 9.89 -28.11
CA MET A 150 12.57 10.34 -28.85
C MET A 150 12.27 9.38 -30.00
N SER A 151 11.01 8.98 -30.14
CA SER A 151 10.51 8.17 -31.25
C SER A 151 9.13 8.64 -31.71
N GLY A 152 8.55 7.98 -32.72
CA GLY A 152 7.13 8.15 -33.04
C GLY A 152 6.69 9.53 -33.54
N LYS A 153 7.58 10.30 -34.20
CA LYS A 153 7.26 11.67 -34.67
C LYS A 153 6.11 11.70 -35.68
N ARG A 154 5.10 12.52 -35.41
CA ARG A 154 3.94 12.78 -36.28
C ARG A 154 3.60 14.26 -36.30
N GLY A 155 3.43 14.84 -37.49
CA GLY A 155 2.89 16.19 -37.64
C GLY A 155 1.40 16.25 -37.32
N ILE A 156 0.97 17.31 -36.65
CA ILE A 156 -0.43 17.55 -36.28
C ILE A 156 -1.09 18.39 -37.38
N SER A 157 -2.20 17.90 -37.92
CA SER A 157 -3.01 18.62 -38.91
C SER A 157 -3.87 19.67 -38.21
N LEU A 158 -3.48 20.95 -38.32
CA LEU A 158 -4.22 22.04 -37.70
C LEU A 158 -5.41 22.49 -38.56
N PRO A 159 -6.51 22.99 -37.95
CA PRO A 159 -7.54 23.75 -38.64
C PRO A 159 -6.95 24.93 -39.44
N ALA A 160 -7.56 25.26 -40.58
CA ALA A 160 -7.04 26.28 -41.51
C ALA A 160 -6.95 27.68 -40.86
N GLU A 161 -7.82 27.95 -39.89
CA GLU A 161 -7.87 29.19 -39.11
C GLU A 161 -6.68 29.37 -38.18
N LEU A 162 -5.96 28.28 -37.87
CA LEU A 162 -4.82 28.25 -36.95
C LEU A 162 -3.48 28.11 -37.69
N GLU A 163 -3.47 28.02 -39.02
CA GLU A 163 -2.24 28.00 -39.81
C GLU A 163 -1.40 29.27 -39.57
N GLY A 164 -0.11 29.12 -39.29
CA GLY A 164 0.80 30.23 -39.01
C GLY A 164 0.68 30.83 -37.60
N THR A 165 -0.13 30.24 -36.72
CA THR A 165 -0.22 30.63 -35.31
C THR A 165 1.14 30.45 -34.63
N ARG A 166 1.58 31.46 -33.86
CA ARG A 166 2.73 31.31 -32.98
C ARG A 166 2.26 30.76 -31.63
N TRP A 167 2.61 29.53 -31.34
CA TRP A 167 2.32 28.85 -30.08
C TRP A 167 3.29 29.32 -29.00
N MET A 168 2.75 29.64 -27.82
CA MET A 168 3.48 30.30 -26.74
C MET A 168 3.65 29.41 -25.51
N ASP A 169 2.68 28.54 -25.20
CA ASP A 169 2.75 27.64 -24.05
C ASP A 169 1.80 26.44 -24.20
N PHE A 170 2.05 25.38 -23.42
CA PHE A 170 1.34 24.11 -23.46
C PHE A 170 1.02 23.58 -22.06
N ALA A 171 -0.10 22.88 -21.93
CA ALA A 171 -0.51 22.23 -20.70
C ALA A 171 -1.13 20.86 -20.98
N GLN A 172 -1.13 19.95 -20.01
CA GLN A 172 -1.80 18.64 -20.14
C GLN A 172 -2.76 18.40 -18.97
N GLN A 173 -3.95 17.90 -19.29
CA GLN A 173 -4.93 17.41 -18.32
C GLN A 173 -5.54 16.11 -18.86
N ASP A 174 -5.55 15.06 -18.03
CA ASP A 174 -6.16 13.76 -18.35
C ASP A 174 -5.75 13.20 -19.73
N GLY A 175 -4.45 13.31 -20.06
CA GLY A 175 -3.88 12.85 -21.34
C GLY A 175 -4.23 13.72 -22.56
N THR A 176 -4.99 14.80 -22.38
CA THR A 176 -5.27 15.80 -23.41
C THR A 176 -4.27 16.95 -23.30
N ILE A 177 -3.63 17.32 -24.41
CA ILE A 177 -2.74 18.47 -24.47
C ILE A 177 -3.52 19.70 -24.93
N TYR A 178 -3.25 20.85 -24.31
CA TYR A 178 -3.77 22.15 -24.68
C TYR A 178 -2.61 23.01 -25.13
N ALA A 179 -2.79 23.80 -26.19
CA ALA A 179 -1.82 24.79 -26.62
C ALA A 179 -2.46 26.18 -26.74
N CYS A 180 -1.75 27.21 -26.31
CA CYS A 180 -2.17 28.59 -26.45
C CYS A 180 -1.18 29.41 -27.29
N GLY A 181 -1.69 30.41 -28.00
CA GLY A 181 -0.87 31.20 -28.92
C GLY A 181 -1.36 32.63 -29.13
N THR A 182 -0.85 33.23 -30.21
CA THR A 182 -1.19 34.60 -30.62
C THR A 182 -2.65 34.75 -31.04
N GLU A 183 -3.17 35.98 -30.97
CA GLU A 183 -4.53 36.33 -31.41
C GLU A 183 -5.68 35.55 -30.73
N GLY A 184 -5.40 34.95 -29.58
CA GLY A 184 -6.37 34.17 -28.80
C GLY A 184 -6.49 32.72 -29.28
N ALA A 185 -5.52 32.23 -30.06
CA ALA A 185 -5.51 30.85 -30.50
C ALA A 185 -5.42 29.88 -29.32
N LEU A 186 -6.40 28.99 -29.23
CA LEU A 186 -6.45 27.88 -28.29
C LEU A 186 -6.86 26.61 -29.03
N ILE A 187 -6.14 25.53 -28.77
CA ILE A 187 -6.42 24.21 -29.35
C ILE A 187 -6.34 23.14 -28.27
N LYS A 188 -7.24 22.17 -28.38
CA LYS A 188 -7.25 20.94 -27.60
C LYS A 188 -6.78 19.81 -28.52
N LEU A 189 -5.86 19.00 -28.03
CA LEU A 189 -5.23 17.87 -28.71
C LEU A 189 -5.50 16.60 -27.90
N PRO A 190 -6.61 15.89 -28.16
CA PRO A 190 -6.85 14.58 -27.57
C PRO A 190 -5.81 13.58 -28.10
N ARG A 191 -5.35 12.66 -27.24
CA ARG A 191 -4.31 11.68 -27.59
C ARG A 191 -4.64 10.84 -28.84
N ASP A 192 -5.87 10.33 -28.90
CA ASP A 192 -6.38 9.50 -30.01
C ASP A 192 -7.39 10.24 -30.91
N GLY A 193 -7.37 11.57 -30.88
CA GLY A 193 -8.35 12.42 -31.59
C GLY A 193 -7.72 13.35 -32.62
N GLU A 194 -8.60 14.04 -33.35
CA GLU A 194 -8.20 15.17 -34.18
C GLU A 194 -8.11 16.44 -33.32
N PRO A 195 -7.24 17.40 -33.68
CA PRO A 195 -7.16 18.69 -33.02
C PRO A 195 -8.47 19.47 -33.10
N GLU A 196 -8.88 20.05 -31.97
CA GLU A 196 -10.11 20.86 -31.87
C GLU A 196 -9.77 22.30 -31.49
N GLN A 197 -10.14 23.26 -32.34
CA GLN A 197 -10.05 24.68 -31.98
C GLN A 197 -11.06 24.99 -30.86
N MET A 198 -10.62 25.73 -29.86
CA MET A 198 -11.44 26.13 -28.73
C MET A 198 -11.93 27.57 -28.91
N ASP A 199 -13.18 27.83 -28.53
CA ASP A 199 -13.75 29.17 -28.60
C ASP A 199 -13.15 30.09 -27.52
N PHE A 200 -12.29 31.01 -27.94
CA PHE A 200 -11.74 32.05 -27.08
C PHE A 200 -12.17 33.44 -27.56
N ARG A 201 -13.15 34.03 -26.85
CA ARG A 201 -13.76 35.31 -27.24
C ARG A 201 -12.84 36.53 -27.12
N PHE A 202 -11.62 36.36 -26.59
CA PHE A 202 -10.68 37.45 -26.34
C PHE A 202 -9.58 37.42 -27.40
N SER A 203 -9.47 38.49 -28.20
CA SER A 203 -8.36 38.64 -29.14
C SER A 203 -7.15 39.23 -28.40
N VAL A 204 -6.38 38.36 -27.76
CA VAL A 204 -5.20 38.70 -26.95
C VAL A 204 -4.06 37.73 -27.24
N ASN A 205 -2.82 38.12 -26.93
CA ASN A 205 -1.70 37.18 -27.04
C ASN A 205 -1.54 36.45 -25.72
N LEU A 206 -1.91 35.17 -25.71
CA LEU A 206 -1.69 34.31 -24.56
C LEU A 206 -0.21 33.98 -24.43
N THR A 207 0.33 34.06 -23.22
CA THR A 207 1.77 33.94 -22.93
C THR A 207 2.12 32.80 -21.99
N ALA A 208 1.16 32.33 -21.20
CA ALA A 208 1.34 31.22 -20.26
C ALA A 208 0.02 30.48 -20.06
N MET A 209 0.10 29.18 -19.78
CA MET A 209 -1.05 28.33 -19.51
C MET A 209 -0.69 27.15 -18.60
N ALA A 210 -1.60 26.81 -17.69
CA ALA A 210 -1.51 25.58 -16.92
C ALA A 210 -2.87 24.89 -16.85
N ALA A 211 -2.85 23.57 -16.64
CA ALA A 211 -4.04 22.76 -16.46
C ALA A 211 -3.91 21.93 -15.17
N GLY A 212 -5.04 21.75 -14.49
CA GLY A 212 -5.15 20.97 -13.27
C GLY A 212 -6.54 20.36 -13.15
N LYS A 213 -6.79 19.56 -12.12
CA LYS A 213 -8.07 18.85 -11.95
C LYS A 213 -9.30 19.77 -11.93
N GLU A 214 -9.13 21.01 -11.46
CA GLU A 214 -10.17 22.04 -11.34
C GLU A 214 -10.41 22.84 -12.64
N GLY A 215 -9.61 22.62 -13.69
CA GLY A 215 -9.72 23.29 -14.98
C GLY A 215 -8.42 23.91 -15.48
N LEU A 216 -8.54 24.90 -16.37
CA LEU A 216 -7.42 25.57 -17.03
C LEU A 216 -7.30 27.02 -16.60
N LEU A 217 -6.06 27.51 -16.58
CA LEU A 217 -5.72 28.91 -16.36
C LEU A 217 -4.76 29.38 -17.46
N ALA A 218 -5.03 30.53 -18.06
CA ALA A 218 -4.21 31.14 -19.10
C ALA A 218 -3.96 32.62 -18.81
N GLY A 219 -2.78 33.12 -19.15
CA GLY A 219 -2.35 34.49 -18.96
C GLY A 219 -2.04 35.18 -20.27
N ASP A 220 -2.27 36.50 -20.36
CA ASP A 220 -1.91 37.28 -21.55
C ASP A 220 -0.74 38.24 -21.35
N ALA A 221 -0.27 38.78 -22.49
CA ALA A 221 0.80 39.77 -22.54
C ALA A 221 0.45 41.13 -21.90
N GLN A 222 -0.81 41.34 -21.49
CA GLN A 222 -1.27 42.56 -20.80
C GLN A 222 -1.56 42.31 -19.31
N GLY A 223 -1.21 41.14 -18.77
CA GLY A 223 -1.34 40.84 -17.34
C GLY A 223 -2.72 40.41 -16.91
N LYS A 224 -3.55 39.92 -17.83
CA LYS A 224 -4.87 39.34 -17.51
C LYS A 224 -4.79 37.84 -17.36
N LEU A 225 -5.52 37.32 -16.37
CA LEU A 225 -5.71 35.88 -16.17
C LEU A 225 -7.13 35.46 -16.53
N TYR A 226 -7.19 34.39 -17.31
CA TYR A 226 -8.40 33.77 -17.79
C TYR A 226 -8.49 32.35 -17.23
N ALA A 227 -9.67 31.95 -16.76
CA ALA A 227 -9.88 30.61 -16.27
C ALA A 227 -11.05 29.92 -16.98
N SER A 228 -10.95 28.61 -17.11
CA SER A 228 -12.00 27.76 -17.66
C SER A 228 -12.10 26.44 -16.89
N PRO A 229 -13.19 26.19 -16.14
CA PRO A 229 -13.39 24.92 -15.44
C PRO A 229 -13.57 23.71 -16.37
N ASP A 230 -14.07 23.93 -17.59
CA ASP A 230 -14.46 22.89 -18.56
C ASP A 230 -13.64 22.95 -19.86
N GLY A 231 -12.70 23.90 -19.96
CA GLY A 231 -11.97 24.24 -21.19
C GLY A 231 -12.80 24.97 -22.24
N VAL A 232 -14.14 24.95 -22.16
CA VAL A 232 -15.03 25.54 -23.17
C VAL A 232 -15.32 27.00 -22.84
N ASN A 233 -15.61 27.30 -21.58
CA ASN A 233 -16.06 28.61 -21.14
C ASN A 233 -14.94 29.37 -20.44
N TRP A 234 -14.39 30.39 -21.11
CA TRP A 234 -13.30 31.21 -20.58
C TRP A 234 -13.79 32.53 -19.97
N ASN A 235 -13.40 32.77 -18.72
CA ASN A 235 -13.73 33.98 -17.97
C ASN A 235 -12.47 34.72 -17.55
N LEU A 236 -12.49 36.05 -17.68
CA LEU A 236 -11.47 36.91 -17.07
C LEU A 236 -11.68 36.91 -15.56
N ILE A 237 -10.70 36.43 -14.80
CA ILE A 237 -10.80 36.31 -13.33
C ILE A 237 -9.95 37.34 -12.59
N MET A 238 -8.89 37.87 -13.22
CA MET A 238 -7.99 38.85 -12.60
C MET A 238 -7.23 39.65 -13.67
N GLN A 239 -6.83 40.88 -13.30
CA GLN A 239 -5.90 41.72 -14.07
C GLN A 239 -4.85 42.30 -13.11
N SER A 240 -3.57 42.13 -13.45
CA SER A 240 -2.44 42.75 -12.73
C SER A 240 -2.57 44.27 -12.73
N GLN A 241 -2.06 44.92 -11.67
CA GLN A 241 -2.20 46.37 -11.49
C GLN A 241 -1.38 47.21 -12.47
N ARG A 242 -0.45 46.59 -13.22
CA ARG A 242 0.59 47.32 -13.96
C ARG A 242 0.76 46.90 -15.42
N ASP A 243 -0.21 46.20 -16.00
CA ASP A 243 -0.23 45.75 -17.41
C ASP A 243 1.06 45.01 -17.85
N TYR A 244 1.73 44.30 -16.93
CA TYR A 244 2.86 43.42 -17.24
C TYR A 244 2.35 42.05 -17.70
N ALA A 245 3.01 41.44 -18.67
CA ALA A 245 2.68 40.08 -19.13
C ALA A 245 2.68 39.07 -17.97
N ILE A 246 1.74 38.14 -18.00
CA ILE A 246 1.80 36.95 -17.15
C ILE A 246 2.93 36.06 -17.68
N GLY A 247 4.03 35.99 -16.92
CA GLY A 247 5.27 35.32 -17.34
C GLY A 247 5.29 33.80 -17.17
N ALA A 248 4.59 33.28 -16.17
CA ALA A 248 4.54 31.86 -15.82
C ALA A 248 3.23 31.54 -15.08
N ILE A 249 2.68 30.35 -15.34
CA ILE A 249 1.58 29.76 -14.60
C ILE A 249 1.96 28.30 -14.33
N GLU A 250 1.78 27.82 -13.10
CA GLU A 250 2.06 26.43 -12.73
C GLU A 250 0.93 25.88 -11.86
N TYR A 251 0.54 24.62 -12.11
CA TYR A 251 -0.38 23.89 -11.24
C TYR A 251 0.39 23.04 -10.23
N ILE A 252 0.05 23.19 -8.94
CA ILE A 252 0.64 22.47 -7.84
C ILE A 252 -0.38 21.48 -7.29
N ASP A 253 -0.17 20.20 -7.59
CA ASP A 253 -0.96 19.11 -6.99
C ASP A 253 -0.53 18.88 -5.53
N ILE A 254 -1.49 18.63 -4.65
CA ILE A 254 -1.22 18.29 -3.24
C ILE A 254 -1.45 16.79 -3.10
N PRO A 255 -0.40 15.98 -2.83
CA PRO A 255 -0.58 14.56 -2.54
C PRO A 255 -1.62 14.38 -1.42
N ASP A 256 -2.52 13.41 -1.60
CA ASP A 256 -3.61 13.05 -0.66
C ASP A 256 -4.85 13.96 -0.63
N TYR A 257 -4.90 14.98 -1.50
CA TYR A 257 -6.11 15.78 -1.70
C TYR A 257 -6.61 15.65 -3.14
N ASP A 258 -7.93 15.64 -3.30
CA ASP A 258 -8.55 15.59 -4.62
C ASP A 258 -8.15 16.81 -5.48
N ASN A 259 -7.76 17.93 -4.84
CA ASN A 259 -7.55 19.22 -5.47
C ASN A 259 -6.18 19.87 -5.14
N GLY A 260 -5.44 20.27 -6.18
CA GLY A 260 -4.30 21.20 -6.12
C GLY A 260 -4.67 22.66 -6.35
N PHE A 261 -3.68 23.54 -6.50
CA PHE A 261 -3.85 24.99 -6.69
C PHE A 261 -2.97 25.55 -7.83
N PHE A 262 -3.26 26.77 -8.30
CA PHE A 262 -2.48 27.47 -9.31
C PHE A 262 -1.59 28.55 -8.69
N LEU A 263 -0.39 28.69 -9.23
CA LEU A 263 0.47 29.84 -9.05
C LEU A 263 0.61 30.59 -10.37
N ALA A 264 0.58 31.92 -10.33
CA ALA A 264 0.77 32.76 -11.51
C ALA A 264 1.65 33.97 -11.20
N SER A 265 2.62 34.25 -12.06
CA SER A 265 3.46 35.45 -11.94
C SER A 265 2.81 36.67 -12.60
N GLY A 266 2.84 37.82 -11.93
CA GLY A 266 2.44 39.10 -12.50
C GLY A 266 3.61 39.98 -12.89
N GLY A 267 3.51 41.27 -12.56
CA GLY A 267 4.61 42.21 -12.66
C GLY A 267 5.68 42.00 -11.57
N PRO A 268 6.67 42.91 -11.48
CA PRO A 268 7.73 42.84 -10.47
C PRO A 268 7.19 42.74 -9.05
N GLY A 269 7.56 41.68 -8.33
CA GLY A 269 7.12 41.36 -6.97
C GLY A 269 5.69 40.80 -6.84
N GLU A 270 5.01 40.50 -7.96
CA GLU A 270 3.66 39.95 -7.94
C GLU A 270 3.67 38.44 -8.17
N LEU A 271 3.22 37.70 -7.16
CA LEU A 271 2.91 36.27 -7.27
C LEU A 271 1.47 36.05 -6.78
N PHE A 272 0.69 35.31 -7.56
CA PHE A 272 -0.70 35.01 -7.25
C PHE A 272 -0.89 33.52 -6.98
N PHE A 273 -1.82 33.20 -6.09
CA PHE A 273 -2.18 31.86 -5.66
C PHE A 273 -3.70 31.71 -5.68
N GLY A 274 -4.22 30.58 -6.16
CA GLY A 274 -5.65 30.30 -6.07
C GLY A 274 -6.15 29.22 -7.00
N TYR A 275 -7.41 29.36 -7.40
CA TYR A 275 -8.17 28.38 -8.19
C TYR A 275 -8.83 29.07 -9.39
N PRO A 276 -9.38 28.32 -10.36
CA PRO A 276 -10.17 28.89 -11.45
C PRO A 276 -11.34 29.76 -10.99
N SER A 277 -11.83 29.58 -9.75
CA SER A 277 -12.86 30.42 -9.13
C SER A 277 -12.35 31.78 -8.63
N GLY A 278 -11.05 31.96 -8.44
CA GLY A 278 -10.44 33.22 -7.99
C GLY A 278 -8.96 33.08 -7.58
N MET A 279 -8.21 34.17 -7.75
CA MET A 279 -6.77 34.27 -7.41
C MET A 279 -6.53 35.39 -6.39
N GLU A 280 -5.61 35.15 -5.45
CA GLU A 280 -5.16 36.11 -4.44
C GLU A 280 -3.67 36.42 -4.60
N GLN A 281 -3.26 37.65 -4.30
CA GLN A 281 -1.84 38.03 -4.32
C GLN A 281 -1.16 37.62 -3.01
N LEU A 282 -0.02 36.94 -3.11
CA LEU A 282 0.80 36.53 -1.97
C LEU A 282 1.77 37.60 -1.51
N SER A 283 2.14 37.55 -0.23
CA SER A 283 3.33 38.23 0.28
C SER A 283 4.57 37.49 -0.21
N PHE A 284 5.31 38.09 -1.14
CA PHE A 284 6.42 37.45 -1.85
C PHE A 284 7.75 38.18 -1.56
N PRO A 285 8.86 37.46 -1.26
CA PRO A 285 10.11 38.08 -0.80
C PRO A 285 11.00 38.65 -1.93
N LEU A 286 10.66 38.43 -3.20
CA LEU A 286 11.41 38.97 -4.35
C LEU A 286 10.74 40.21 -4.91
N ASP A 287 11.52 41.15 -5.45
CA ASP A 287 11.05 42.46 -5.91
C ASP A 287 10.94 42.59 -7.45
N GLY A 288 11.57 41.67 -8.19
CA GLY A 288 11.60 41.59 -9.64
C GLY A 288 10.54 40.66 -10.19
N GLN A 289 10.53 40.49 -11.52
CA GLN A 289 9.50 39.68 -12.18
C GLN A 289 9.88 38.21 -12.10
N VAL A 290 8.93 37.36 -11.70
CA VAL A 290 9.11 35.91 -11.76
C VAL A 290 9.06 35.46 -13.22
N THR A 291 10.15 34.86 -13.69
CA THR A 291 10.31 34.39 -15.07
C THR A 291 9.88 32.95 -15.25
N ALA A 292 9.95 32.14 -14.18
CA ALA A 292 9.55 30.75 -14.20
C ALA A 292 9.18 30.26 -12.79
N LEU A 293 8.23 29.32 -12.76
CA LEU A 293 7.82 28.58 -11.56
C LEU A 293 8.15 27.10 -11.81
N VAL A 294 8.76 26.44 -10.83
CA VAL A 294 9.22 25.06 -10.98
C VAL A 294 8.84 24.25 -9.75
N ARG A 295 8.05 23.20 -9.92
CA ARG A 295 7.80 22.21 -8.88
C ARG A 295 8.82 21.08 -8.98
N ALA A 296 9.73 21.00 -8.02
CA ALA A 296 10.74 19.95 -7.92
C ALA A 296 10.15 18.63 -7.40
N GLY A 297 10.87 17.52 -7.63
CA GLY A 297 10.44 16.18 -7.24
C GLY A 297 10.44 15.94 -5.73
N ASP A 298 11.17 16.76 -4.97
CA ASP A 298 11.16 16.81 -3.49
C ASP A 298 9.94 17.55 -2.92
N GLY A 299 9.01 18.00 -3.77
CA GLY A 299 7.82 18.75 -3.39
C GLY A 299 8.06 20.25 -3.16
N ILE A 300 9.29 20.73 -3.37
CA ILE A 300 9.62 22.15 -3.24
C ILE A 300 9.26 22.89 -4.53
N ILE A 301 8.69 24.08 -4.36
CA ILE A 301 8.35 24.98 -5.45
C ILE A 301 9.39 26.09 -5.48
N TYR A 302 9.99 26.33 -6.64
CA TYR A 302 10.93 27.42 -6.88
C TYR A 302 10.30 28.50 -7.75
N ALA A 303 10.55 29.75 -7.39
CA ALA A 303 10.22 30.93 -8.18
C ALA A 303 11.52 31.64 -8.59
N LEU A 304 11.75 31.74 -9.90
CA LEU A 304 12.96 32.29 -10.51
C LEU A 304 12.74 33.74 -10.91
N GLU A 305 13.67 34.64 -10.58
CA GLU A 305 13.54 36.07 -10.85
C GLU A 305 14.46 36.57 -11.98
N ASP A 306 14.00 37.59 -12.69
CA ASP A 306 14.76 38.32 -13.71
C ASP A 306 15.98 39.12 -13.19
N GLN A 307 16.19 39.16 -11.88
CA GLN A 307 17.35 39.77 -11.21
C GLN A 307 18.33 38.73 -10.64
N GLY A 308 18.09 37.43 -10.83
CA GLY A 308 19.01 36.37 -10.44
C GLY A 308 18.86 35.86 -9.01
N ARG A 309 17.80 36.24 -8.28
CA ARG A 309 17.42 35.58 -7.02
C ARG A 309 16.44 34.44 -7.29
N VAL A 310 16.36 33.52 -6.33
CA VAL A 310 15.42 32.40 -6.33
C VAL A 310 14.72 32.36 -4.99
N ALA A 311 13.42 32.11 -4.97
CA ALA A 311 12.68 31.82 -3.75
C ALA A 311 12.17 30.38 -3.79
N SER A 312 12.11 29.72 -2.62
CA SER A 312 11.60 28.36 -2.45
C SER A 312 10.42 28.32 -1.48
N SER A 313 9.49 27.37 -1.68
CA SER A 313 8.35 27.12 -0.80
C SER A 313 7.98 25.65 -0.79
N SER A 314 7.62 25.10 0.38
CA SER A 314 7.12 23.73 0.51
C SER A 314 5.59 23.62 0.39
N ASN A 315 4.87 24.74 0.37
CA ASN A 315 3.41 24.77 0.36
C ASN A 315 2.82 25.81 -0.61
N GLY A 316 3.65 26.53 -1.35
CA GLY A 316 3.25 27.56 -2.31
C GLY A 316 2.82 28.88 -1.69
N ILE A 317 2.74 28.99 -0.36
CA ILE A 317 2.23 30.17 0.36
C ILE A 317 3.36 30.86 1.12
N GLN A 318 4.19 30.10 1.83
CA GLN A 318 5.31 30.62 2.61
C GLN A 318 6.59 30.50 1.80
N TRP A 319 7.18 31.64 1.46
CA TRP A 319 8.34 31.74 0.58
C TRP A 319 9.57 32.22 1.34
N GLN A 320 10.72 31.61 1.06
CA GLN A 320 12.03 31.99 1.58
C GLN A 320 13.03 32.15 0.43
N ILE A 321 14.06 32.98 0.61
CA ILE A 321 15.11 33.18 -0.40
C ILE A 321 16.07 32.00 -0.37
N GLU A 322 16.38 31.45 -1.54
CA GLU A 322 17.31 30.34 -1.73
C GLU A 322 18.71 30.88 -2.05
N GLU A 323 19.49 31.20 -1.01
CA GLU A 323 20.79 31.84 -1.16
C GLU A 323 21.81 30.99 -1.95
N SER A 324 21.64 29.67 -1.95
CA SER A 324 22.49 28.75 -2.70
C SER A 324 22.39 28.92 -4.22
N LEU A 325 21.33 29.57 -4.71
CA LEU A 325 21.06 29.83 -6.13
C LEU A 325 21.13 31.32 -6.50
N SER A 326 21.58 32.19 -5.58
CA SER A 326 21.76 33.62 -5.83
C SER A 326 22.80 33.88 -6.92
N SER A 327 22.46 34.77 -7.87
CA SER A 327 23.18 35.00 -9.12
C SER A 327 23.17 36.49 -9.49
N ASP A 328 24.27 37.01 -10.06
CA ASP A 328 24.32 38.38 -10.64
C ASP A 328 23.63 38.50 -12.01
N GLN A 329 23.14 37.39 -12.56
CA GLN A 329 22.45 37.30 -13.85
C GLN A 329 21.04 36.74 -13.66
N ALA A 330 20.10 37.19 -14.49
CA ALA A 330 18.72 36.73 -14.51
C ALA A 330 18.60 35.21 -14.67
N TRP A 331 17.70 34.58 -13.92
CA TRP A 331 17.22 33.23 -14.23
C TRP A 331 16.07 33.37 -15.25
N LEU A 332 16.11 32.59 -16.32
CA LEU A 332 15.20 32.72 -17.46
C LEU A 332 14.28 31.51 -17.61
N ALA A 333 14.76 30.32 -17.24
CA ALA A 333 14.00 29.09 -17.34
C ALA A 333 14.41 28.12 -16.24
N GLY A 334 13.48 27.24 -15.86
CA GLY A 334 13.74 26.15 -14.94
C GLY A 334 12.81 24.97 -15.25
N LYS A 335 13.30 23.75 -15.04
CA LYS A 335 12.49 22.54 -15.21
C LYS A 335 12.94 21.50 -14.21
N ALA A 336 11.98 20.75 -13.68
CA ALA A 336 12.23 19.58 -12.85
C ALA A 336 11.88 18.30 -13.62
N GLY A 337 12.64 17.24 -13.38
CA GLY A 337 12.46 15.95 -14.01
C GLY A 337 13.62 15.01 -13.70
N ALA A 338 13.38 13.71 -13.79
CA ALA A 338 14.44 12.69 -13.63
C ALA A 338 15.27 12.79 -12.32
N GLY A 339 14.65 13.18 -11.20
CA GLY A 339 15.31 13.27 -9.90
C GLY A 339 16.13 14.55 -9.65
N LEU A 340 15.97 15.56 -10.51
CA LEU A 340 16.70 16.81 -10.41
C LEU A 340 15.89 18.01 -10.94
N THR A 341 16.37 19.20 -10.62
CA THR A 341 15.91 20.48 -11.15
C THR A 341 17.06 21.18 -11.85
N LEU A 342 16.85 21.62 -13.09
CA LEU A 342 17.80 22.42 -13.86
C LEU A 342 17.32 23.86 -13.95
N PHE A 343 18.22 24.80 -13.71
CA PHE A 343 18.00 26.24 -13.79
C PHE A 343 18.90 26.81 -14.88
N ALA A 344 18.37 27.65 -15.76
CA ALA A 344 19.13 28.29 -16.82
C ALA A 344 18.84 29.80 -16.86
N GLY A 345 19.90 30.59 -17.10
CA GLY A 345 19.88 32.03 -16.96
C GLY A 345 20.67 32.76 -18.03
N ARG A 346 20.59 34.10 -17.98
CA ARG A 346 21.23 35.00 -18.95
C ARG A 346 22.73 34.74 -19.06
N GLY A 347 23.26 34.84 -20.29
CA GLY A 347 24.67 34.60 -20.58
C GLY A 347 25.07 33.12 -20.57
N GLY A 348 24.11 32.19 -20.61
CA GLY A 348 24.34 30.75 -20.63
C GLY A 348 24.65 30.17 -19.24
N ARG A 349 24.25 30.86 -18.16
CA ARG A 349 24.44 30.36 -16.80
C ARG A 349 23.52 29.18 -16.54
N ILE A 350 24.04 28.12 -15.92
CA ILE A 350 23.28 26.91 -15.61
C ILE A 350 23.58 26.48 -14.16
N ALA A 351 22.55 26.10 -13.42
CA ALA A 351 22.67 25.42 -12.14
C ALA A 351 21.80 24.16 -12.12
N ILE A 352 22.18 23.17 -11.34
CA ILE A 352 21.45 21.93 -11.17
C ILE A 352 21.32 21.60 -9.70
N LYS A 353 20.13 21.16 -9.27
CA LYS A 353 19.84 20.71 -7.91
C LYS A 353 19.23 19.32 -7.98
N PRO A 354 19.89 18.27 -7.48
CA PRO A 354 19.23 16.98 -7.23
C PRO A 354 18.07 17.13 -6.24
N ASP A 355 17.02 16.32 -6.36
CA ASP A 355 15.90 16.34 -5.40
C ASP A 355 16.41 16.16 -3.97
N LYS A 356 17.35 15.21 -3.78
CA LYS A 356 18.12 15.03 -2.55
C LYS A 356 19.54 15.58 -2.72
N GLY A 357 19.78 16.81 -2.28
CA GLY A 357 21.13 17.40 -2.27
C GLY A 357 21.15 18.91 -2.46
N ALA A 358 22.36 19.46 -2.45
CA ALA A 358 22.61 20.88 -2.66
C ALA A 358 22.61 21.26 -4.15
N ALA A 359 22.26 22.52 -4.44
CA ALA A 359 22.42 23.08 -5.77
C ALA A 359 23.91 23.27 -6.12
N ARG A 360 24.25 23.08 -7.41
CA ARG A 360 25.60 23.32 -7.94
C ARG A 360 25.52 24.09 -9.26
N PHE A 361 26.38 25.10 -9.41
CA PHE A 361 26.57 25.80 -10.68
C PHE A 361 27.40 24.96 -11.65
N LEU A 362 27.06 25.01 -12.93
CA LEU A 362 27.78 24.34 -14.00
C LEU A 362 28.55 25.37 -14.83
N GLU A 363 29.74 24.98 -15.30
CA GLU A 363 30.51 25.72 -16.31
C GLU A 363 30.31 25.03 -17.67
N PRO A 364 29.33 25.45 -18.49
CA PRO A 364 28.99 24.74 -19.71
C PRO A 364 30.10 24.86 -20.75
N GLN A 365 30.64 23.73 -21.18
CA GLN A 365 31.58 23.66 -22.30
C GLN A 365 30.81 23.51 -23.62
N GLY A 366 31.19 24.27 -24.65
CA GLY A 366 30.62 24.15 -26.00
C GLY A 366 29.39 25.01 -26.29
N MET A 367 28.91 25.79 -25.31
CA MET A 367 27.86 26.80 -25.51
C MET A 367 28.48 28.18 -25.78
N ASP A 368 27.96 28.90 -26.77
CA ASP A 368 28.43 30.25 -27.07
C ASP A 368 28.07 31.22 -25.94
N VAL A 369 29.05 31.99 -25.48
CA VAL A 369 28.88 33.08 -24.52
C VAL A 369 27.86 34.08 -25.06
N GLY A 370 26.78 34.35 -24.31
CA GLY A 370 25.68 35.22 -24.73
C GLY A 370 24.54 34.51 -25.47
N SER A 371 24.43 33.19 -25.27
CA SER A 371 23.22 32.42 -25.54
C SER A 371 22.32 32.48 -24.32
N ASP A 372 21.10 33.00 -24.44
CA ASP A 372 20.14 33.12 -23.34
C ASP A 372 19.14 31.97 -23.45
N PRO A 373 19.21 30.92 -22.61
CA PRO A 373 18.28 29.80 -22.64
C PRO A 373 16.88 30.27 -22.22
N THR A 374 15.88 29.95 -23.02
CA THR A 374 14.48 30.32 -22.80
C THR A 374 13.62 29.12 -22.44
N GLU A 375 14.01 27.90 -22.83
CA GLU A 375 13.30 26.68 -22.46
C GLU A 375 14.28 25.54 -22.15
N ILE A 376 13.83 24.64 -21.28
CA ILE A 376 14.60 23.49 -20.79
C ILE A 376 13.73 22.24 -20.91
N MET A 377 14.28 21.18 -21.51
CA MET A 377 13.69 19.84 -21.46
C MET A 377 14.69 18.88 -20.82
N ILE A 378 14.23 18.18 -19.78
CA ILE A 378 14.97 17.11 -19.12
C ILE A 378 14.40 15.79 -19.66
N MET A 379 15.07 15.20 -20.66
CA MET A 379 14.65 13.90 -21.20
C MET A 379 15.06 12.75 -20.28
N SER A 380 16.17 12.91 -19.57
CA SER A 380 16.67 11.98 -18.56
C SER A 380 17.68 12.68 -17.64
N SER A 381 18.10 12.04 -16.55
CA SER A 381 19.10 12.59 -15.63
C SER A 381 20.43 12.95 -16.29
N GLY A 382 20.74 12.35 -17.45
CA GLY A 382 21.93 12.64 -18.25
C GLY A 382 21.68 13.40 -19.56
N LYS A 383 20.43 13.53 -20.02
CA LYS A 383 20.10 14.14 -21.33
C LYS A 383 19.24 15.38 -21.17
N PHE A 384 19.82 16.53 -21.49
CA PHE A 384 19.15 17.83 -21.40
C PHE A 384 19.13 18.51 -22.75
N ILE A 385 18.08 19.29 -23.01
CA ILE A 385 17.94 20.12 -24.20
C ILE A 385 17.64 21.54 -23.75
N LEU A 386 18.33 22.51 -24.35
CA LEU A 386 18.11 23.93 -24.16
C LEU A 386 17.75 24.58 -25.49
N LEU A 387 16.67 25.34 -25.49
CA LEU A 387 16.35 26.28 -26.56
C LEU A 387 16.80 27.68 -26.12
N THR A 388 17.40 28.42 -27.04
CA THR A 388 17.87 29.79 -26.78
C THR A 388 16.98 30.81 -27.45
N SER A 389 17.00 32.05 -26.96
CA SER A 389 16.27 33.18 -27.54
C SER A 389 16.58 33.48 -29.02
N LYS A 390 17.70 32.96 -29.55
CA LYS A 390 18.11 33.07 -30.96
C LYS A 390 17.62 31.89 -31.82
N GLY A 391 16.90 30.93 -31.24
CA GLY A 391 16.46 29.69 -31.89
C GLY A 391 17.56 28.62 -32.02
N GLY A 392 18.68 28.78 -31.30
CA GLY A 392 19.72 27.76 -31.22
C GLY A 392 19.32 26.66 -30.24
N LEU A 393 19.46 25.40 -30.64
CA LEU A 393 19.26 24.22 -29.81
C LEU A 393 20.60 23.67 -29.35
N PHE A 394 20.72 23.43 -28.05
CA PHE A 394 21.88 22.79 -27.45
C PHE A 394 21.43 21.53 -26.72
N SER A 395 22.16 20.43 -26.90
CA SER A 395 21.92 19.18 -26.19
C SER A 395 23.12 18.78 -25.35
N SER A 396 22.86 18.20 -24.19
CA SER A 396 23.87 17.57 -23.35
C SER A 396 23.52 16.09 -23.18
N LYS A 397 24.54 15.23 -23.17
CA LYS A 397 24.41 13.78 -22.94
C LYS A 397 25.16 13.30 -21.69
N ASP A 398 25.66 14.23 -20.89
CA ASP A 398 26.52 13.97 -19.72
C ASP A 398 26.10 14.76 -18.47
N GLY A 399 24.80 15.06 -18.36
CA GLY A 399 24.24 15.76 -17.20
C GLY A 399 24.66 17.23 -17.14
N GLY A 400 24.78 17.89 -18.29
CA GLY A 400 25.03 19.32 -18.43
C GLY A 400 26.50 19.73 -18.36
N ARG A 401 27.44 18.78 -18.39
CA ARG A 401 28.89 19.08 -18.34
C ARG A 401 29.39 19.60 -19.69
N SER A 402 28.95 18.97 -20.78
CA SER A 402 29.23 19.41 -22.16
C SER A 402 27.94 19.59 -22.96
N TRP A 403 27.97 20.54 -23.89
CA TRP A 403 26.84 20.92 -24.74
C TRP A 403 27.26 20.91 -26.20
N THR A 404 26.42 20.34 -27.06
CA THR A 404 26.60 20.34 -28.51
C THR A 404 25.44 21.08 -29.18
N GLY A 405 25.73 21.80 -30.26
CA GLY A 405 24.70 22.42 -31.12
C GLY A 405 24.01 21.41 -32.06
N GLU A 406 24.11 20.11 -31.77
CA GLU A 406 23.42 19.08 -32.55
C GLU A 406 21.93 19.13 -32.22
N ASN A 407 21.11 19.12 -33.27
CA ASN A 407 19.66 19.10 -33.14
C ASN A 407 19.19 17.67 -32.80
N PRO A 408 18.76 17.39 -31.56
CA PRO A 408 18.40 16.04 -31.14
C PRO A 408 17.07 15.57 -31.74
N PHE A 409 16.26 16.50 -32.25
CA PHE A 409 14.95 16.22 -32.80
C PHE A 409 14.99 15.96 -34.30
N GLU A 410 16.09 16.28 -34.99
CA GLU A 410 16.20 16.30 -36.45
C GLU A 410 15.17 17.22 -37.16
N GLU A 411 14.51 18.12 -36.43
CA GLU A 411 13.50 19.06 -36.94
C GLU A 411 14.00 20.50 -37.02
N SER A 412 13.68 21.22 -38.07
CA SER A 412 14.16 22.60 -38.24
C SER A 412 13.20 23.65 -37.67
N ARG A 413 13.75 24.80 -37.22
CA ARG A 413 12.98 25.99 -36.80
C ARG A 413 12.03 25.76 -35.62
N ILE A 414 12.47 24.96 -34.64
CA ILE A 414 11.75 24.82 -33.37
C ILE A 414 11.78 26.15 -32.63
N GLU A 415 10.61 26.55 -32.12
CA GLU A 415 10.39 27.78 -31.37
C GLU A 415 9.90 27.52 -29.94
N GLY A 416 9.35 26.34 -29.68
CA GLY A 416 9.08 25.87 -28.33
C GLY A 416 8.95 24.35 -28.27
N PHE A 417 9.13 23.77 -27.08
CA PHE A 417 8.88 22.37 -26.81
C PHE A 417 8.33 22.15 -25.39
N GLU A 418 7.66 21.03 -25.19
CA GLU A 418 7.24 20.60 -23.85
C GLU A 418 7.27 19.06 -23.76
N LEU A 419 7.71 18.54 -22.62
CA LEU A 419 7.66 17.11 -22.28
C LEU A 419 6.60 16.92 -21.18
N PHE A 420 5.59 16.11 -21.48
CA PHE A 420 4.49 15.85 -20.56
C PHE A 420 4.73 14.62 -19.68
N PRO A 421 4.05 14.51 -18.53
CA PRO A 421 4.13 13.34 -17.65
C PRO A 421 3.79 12.00 -18.33
N THR A 422 2.95 12.01 -19.37
CA THR A 422 2.63 10.82 -20.19
C THR A 422 3.80 10.32 -21.04
N GLY A 423 4.88 11.10 -21.15
CA GLY A 423 6.00 10.83 -22.08
C GLY A 423 5.79 11.43 -23.46
N ASP A 424 4.69 12.15 -23.70
CA ASP A 424 4.48 12.86 -24.97
C ASP A 424 5.39 14.09 -25.03
N ILE A 425 5.97 14.31 -26.22
CA ILE A 425 6.78 15.49 -26.52
C ILE A 425 6.06 16.29 -27.58
N LEU A 426 5.72 17.54 -27.28
CA LEU A 426 5.18 18.46 -28.28
C LEU A 426 6.28 19.44 -28.70
N LEU A 427 6.46 19.59 -30.01
CA LEU A 427 7.35 20.57 -30.61
C LEU A 427 6.52 21.58 -31.42
N ALA A 428 6.72 22.87 -31.17
CA ALA A 428 6.17 23.94 -32.00
C ALA A 428 7.25 24.53 -32.89
N ARG A 429 6.94 24.62 -34.18
CA ARG A 429 7.78 25.24 -35.18
C ARG A 429 7.37 26.69 -35.42
N ARG A 430 8.33 27.49 -35.87
CA ARG A 430 8.15 28.93 -36.15
C ARG A 430 7.14 29.24 -37.26
N ASP A 431 6.79 28.26 -38.10
CA ASP A 431 5.74 28.36 -39.11
C ASP A 431 4.34 27.96 -38.58
N GLY A 432 4.24 27.65 -37.28
CA GLY A 432 3.00 27.29 -36.60
C GLY A 432 2.65 25.81 -36.66
N GLU A 433 3.45 24.97 -37.34
CA GLU A 433 3.28 23.52 -37.33
C GLU A 433 3.58 22.95 -35.94
N LEU A 434 2.75 22.01 -35.50
CA LEU A 434 2.96 21.23 -34.28
C LEU A 434 3.38 19.80 -34.65
N ILE A 435 4.37 19.26 -33.94
CA ILE A 435 4.84 17.88 -34.08
C ILE A 435 4.71 17.20 -32.73
N LEU A 436 4.02 16.06 -32.71
CA LEU A 436 3.96 15.18 -31.55
C LEU A 436 4.99 14.06 -31.70
N GLY A 437 5.76 13.81 -30.66
CA GLY A 437 6.61 12.62 -30.54
C GLY A 437 6.42 11.95 -29.19
N GLU A 438 7.12 10.84 -29.01
CA GLU A 438 6.97 10.00 -27.83
C GLU A 438 8.35 9.70 -27.22
N LEU A 439 8.43 9.80 -25.89
CA LEU A 439 9.60 9.40 -25.12
C LEU A 439 9.58 7.88 -24.90
N THR A 440 10.68 7.23 -25.27
CA THR A 440 10.91 5.81 -25.08
C THR A 440 12.15 5.58 -24.21
N ALA A 441 12.23 4.36 -23.68
CA ALA A 441 13.40 3.85 -22.99
C ALA A 441 13.86 2.54 -23.64
N GLN A 442 15.16 2.27 -23.57
CA GLN A 442 15.76 1.04 -24.02
C GLN A 442 16.38 0.29 -22.84
N ILE A 443 16.04 -0.99 -22.71
CA ILE A 443 16.67 -1.94 -21.80
C ILE A 443 17.59 -2.83 -22.63
N ARG A 444 18.85 -2.97 -22.19
CA ARG A 444 19.80 -3.94 -22.72
C ARG A 444 20.05 -5.02 -21.68
N PHE A 445 20.08 -6.28 -22.11
CA PHE A 445 20.14 -7.40 -21.20
C PHE A 445 21.02 -8.55 -21.72
N ASP A 446 21.53 -9.35 -20.78
CA ASP A 446 22.34 -10.54 -21.03
C ASP A 446 21.84 -11.72 -20.18
N PRO A 447 21.75 -12.95 -20.72
CA PRO A 447 22.10 -13.33 -22.11
C PRO A 447 21.10 -12.81 -23.15
N PRO A 448 21.52 -12.57 -24.41
CA PRO A 448 20.58 -12.31 -25.50
C PRO A 448 19.76 -13.56 -25.82
N LEU A 449 18.59 -13.37 -26.43
CA LEU A 449 17.72 -14.44 -26.91
C LEU A 449 18.49 -15.39 -27.84
N GLU A 450 18.41 -16.70 -27.56
CA GLU A 450 19.06 -17.75 -28.37
C GLU A 450 18.53 -17.80 -29.82
N GLY A 451 17.32 -17.29 -30.06
CA GLY A 451 16.75 -17.13 -31.40
C GLY A 451 15.54 -16.19 -31.45
N GLY A 452 15.40 -15.45 -32.55
CA GLY A 452 14.34 -14.46 -32.76
C GLY A 452 14.70 -13.08 -32.20
N SER A 453 13.72 -12.18 -32.14
CA SER A 453 13.83 -10.86 -31.51
C SER A 453 12.76 -10.71 -30.43
N VAL A 454 12.91 -9.72 -29.55
CA VAL A 454 11.79 -9.21 -28.74
C VAL A 454 10.72 -8.66 -29.70
N VAL A 455 9.44 -8.91 -29.41
CA VAL A 455 8.30 -8.46 -30.22
C VAL A 455 7.33 -7.65 -29.39
N ALA A 456 6.51 -6.85 -30.06
CA ALA A 456 5.45 -6.08 -29.42
C ALA A 456 4.55 -6.99 -28.56
N GLY A 457 4.34 -6.61 -27.30
CA GLY A 457 3.53 -7.36 -26.33
C GLY A 457 4.28 -8.41 -25.51
N ASP A 458 5.58 -8.66 -25.76
CA ASP A 458 6.39 -9.45 -24.82
C ASP A 458 6.42 -8.74 -23.45
N LEU A 459 6.23 -9.49 -22.36
CA LEU A 459 6.20 -9.00 -20.99
C LEU A 459 7.57 -9.20 -20.33
N MET A 460 8.20 -8.11 -19.91
CA MET A 460 9.41 -8.14 -19.09
C MET A 460 9.05 -7.82 -17.63
N THR A 461 9.40 -8.72 -16.72
CA THR A 461 9.40 -8.47 -15.29
C THR A 461 10.82 -8.15 -14.85
N ILE A 462 11.00 -7.12 -14.02
CA ILE A 462 12.30 -6.65 -13.55
C ILE A 462 12.25 -6.59 -12.03
N SER A 463 13.30 -7.11 -11.38
CA SER A 463 13.52 -6.98 -9.94
C SER A 463 14.80 -6.19 -9.69
N LEU A 464 14.65 -4.98 -9.15
CA LEU A 464 15.74 -4.10 -8.78
C LEU A 464 15.98 -4.18 -7.27
N THR A 465 17.20 -4.54 -6.89
CA THR A 465 17.66 -4.53 -5.50
C THR A 465 18.33 -3.19 -5.19
N GLU A 466 17.67 -2.35 -4.39
CA GLU A 466 18.22 -1.10 -3.87
C GLU A 466 18.90 -1.37 -2.51
N LEU A 467 20.17 -0.97 -2.40
CA LEU A 467 20.97 -1.10 -1.18
C LEU A 467 21.09 0.28 -0.51
N PRO A 468 20.36 0.54 0.60
CA PRO A 468 20.49 1.80 1.32
C PRO A 468 21.93 2.07 1.77
N GLY A 469 22.37 3.30 1.55
CA GLY A 469 23.69 3.76 1.94
C GLY A 469 23.67 5.23 2.32
N LEU A 470 24.42 5.58 3.35
CA LEU A 470 24.53 6.95 3.85
C LEU A 470 25.92 7.19 4.43
N ASP A 471 26.62 8.21 3.96
CA ASP A 471 27.89 8.66 4.55
C ASP A 471 27.74 10.09 5.05
N THR A 472 27.64 10.25 6.38
CA THR A 472 27.43 11.56 7.00
C THR A 472 28.71 12.41 7.06
N SER A 473 29.88 11.84 6.77
CA SER A 473 31.14 12.60 6.67
C SER A 473 31.18 13.48 5.42
N GLN A 474 30.43 13.10 4.38
CA GLN A 474 30.38 13.79 3.07
C GLN A 474 29.21 14.76 2.96
N VAL A 475 28.35 14.86 3.98
CA VAL A 475 27.16 15.71 3.90
C VAL A 475 27.53 17.16 4.20
N SER A 476 27.80 17.91 3.15
CA SER A 476 28.05 19.35 3.19
C SER A 476 26.73 20.14 3.03
N GLY A 477 26.20 20.69 4.12
CA GLY A 477 25.05 21.62 4.09
C GLY A 477 24.08 21.47 5.28
N THR A 478 23.20 22.46 5.45
CA THR A 478 22.02 22.34 6.33
C THR A 478 21.01 21.37 5.72
N LEU A 479 21.02 20.11 6.16
CA LEU A 479 19.95 19.17 5.86
C LEU A 479 18.65 19.62 6.51
N ARG A 480 17.53 19.24 5.90
CA ARG A 480 16.19 19.45 6.47
C ARG A 480 16.08 18.69 7.79
N GLU A 481 15.64 19.39 8.83
CA GLU A 481 15.34 18.78 10.12
C GLU A 481 13.93 18.20 10.12
N GLU A 482 13.82 16.88 10.27
CA GLU A 482 12.55 16.16 10.37
C GLU A 482 12.57 15.22 11.58
N PRO A 483 11.41 14.96 12.24
CA PRO A 483 11.36 14.00 13.31
C PRO A 483 11.56 12.58 12.77
N LEU A 484 12.45 11.80 13.40
CA LEU A 484 12.67 10.41 13.03
C LEU A 484 11.40 9.57 13.32
N PRO A 485 10.78 8.94 12.31
CA PRO A 485 9.66 8.02 12.50
C PRO A 485 10.03 6.80 13.36
N ALA A 486 9.02 6.19 13.99
CA ALA A 486 9.21 4.88 14.63
C ALA A 486 9.46 3.80 13.56
N GLY A 487 10.32 2.82 13.87
CA GLY A 487 10.75 1.79 12.93
C GLY A 487 11.86 2.22 11.96
N GLU A 488 12.25 3.50 11.94
CA GLU A 488 13.30 3.97 11.05
C GLU A 488 14.69 3.92 11.70
N TRP A 489 15.67 3.35 10.99
CA TRP A 489 17.07 3.32 11.42
C TRP A 489 17.78 4.65 11.10
N ALA A 490 18.61 5.11 12.03
CA ALA A 490 19.42 6.31 11.91
C ALA A 490 20.85 6.11 12.43
N ILE A 491 21.79 6.88 11.90
CA ILE A 491 23.19 6.88 12.34
C ILE A 491 23.62 8.22 12.93
N SER A 492 24.64 8.21 13.79
CA SER A 492 25.29 9.42 14.29
C SER A 492 26.11 10.13 13.22
N GLY A 493 26.24 11.46 13.34
CA GLY A 493 27.13 12.24 12.47
C GLY A 493 28.59 11.78 12.51
N GLY A 494 29.25 11.84 11.36
CA GLY A 494 30.61 11.35 11.13
C GLY A 494 30.70 9.86 10.79
N ALA A 495 29.62 9.09 10.94
CA ALA A 495 29.58 7.67 10.57
C ALA A 495 29.07 7.46 9.13
N SER A 496 29.36 6.29 8.59
CA SER A 496 28.78 5.78 7.35
C SER A 496 28.03 4.47 7.59
N PHE A 497 26.99 4.25 6.79
CA PHE A 497 26.15 3.07 6.79
C PHE A 497 26.03 2.53 5.37
N LEU A 498 26.15 1.22 5.23
CA LEU A 498 25.85 0.49 4.00
C LEU A 498 25.13 -0.80 4.35
N THR A 499 24.14 -1.19 3.55
CA THR A 499 23.70 -2.59 3.57
C THR A 499 24.75 -3.49 2.90
N SER A 500 24.92 -4.69 3.43
CA SER A 500 25.89 -5.68 2.98
C SER A 500 25.28 -7.07 2.94
N GLN A 501 25.92 -7.99 2.21
CA GLN A 501 25.54 -9.40 2.25
C GLN A 501 25.93 -10.02 3.59
N ASP A 502 25.03 -10.84 4.16
CA ASP A 502 25.31 -11.63 5.35
C ASP A 502 26.14 -12.90 5.03
N ILE A 503 26.34 -13.76 6.03
CA ILE A 503 27.09 -15.03 5.88
C ILE A 503 26.34 -16.10 5.08
N HIS A 504 25.02 -15.93 4.90
CA HIS A 504 24.09 -16.86 4.28
C HIS A 504 23.70 -16.47 2.85
N ALA A 505 24.08 -15.27 2.39
CA ALA A 505 23.84 -14.78 1.04
C ALA A 505 24.14 -15.82 -0.05
N GLY A 506 23.13 -16.10 -0.88
CA GLY A 506 23.19 -17.06 -1.99
C GLY A 506 23.22 -18.54 -1.57
N ARG A 507 22.95 -18.87 -0.30
CA ARG A 507 22.84 -20.26 0.16
C ARG A 507 21.38 -20.67 0.26
N GLU A 508 20.98 -21.61 -0.58
CA GLU A 508 19.64 -22.21 -0.55
C GLU A 508 19.27 -22.77 0.83
N GLY A 509 18.05 -22.49 1.28
CA GLY A 509 17.50 -23.01 2.55
C GLY A 509 18.11 -22.39 3.82
N TYR A 510 18.64 -21.18 3.75
CA TYR A 510 19.05 -20.37 4.90
C TYR A 510 18.34 -19.02 4.88
N ASP A 511 18.14 -18.42 6.06
CA ASP A 511 17.67 -17.03 6.14
C ASP A 511 18.80 -16.13 5.72
N SER A 512 18.66 -15.55 4.53
CA SER A 512 19.58 -14.54 4.03
C SER A 512 18.78 -13.25 3.86
N GLY A 513 18.60 -12.53 4.96
CA GLY A 513 17.89 -11.27 4.94
C GLY A 513 18.76 -10.12 4.44
N GLY A 514 20.09 -10.19 4.55
CA GLY A 514 20.99 -9.05 4.38
C GLY A 514 21.74 -8.75 5.68
N SER A 515 22.51 -7.66 5.72
CA SER A 515 23.18 -7.17 6.92
C SER A 515 23.46 -5.69 6.76
N CYS A 516 23.92 -5.03 7.83
CA CYS A 516 24.47 -3.68 7.71
C CYS A 516 25.94 -3.62 8.11
N ALA A 517 26.61 -2.58 7.63
CA ALA A 517 27.95 -2.18 7.99
C ALA A 517 27.92 -0.71 8.46
N LEU A 518 28.11 -0.49 9.76
CA LEU A 518 28.30 0.84 10.36
C LEU A 518 29.80 1.10 10.47
N SER A 519 30.32 2.08 9.73
CA SER A 519 31.76 2.42 9.72
C SER A 519 32.04 3.81 10.25
N TYR A 520 33.23 3.97 10.82
CA TYR A 520 33.76 5.25 11.27
C TYR A 520 35.27 5.33 11.05
N ASP A 521 35.69 6.38 10.37
CA ASP A 521 37.10 6.71 10.17
C ASP A 521 37.47 7.92 11.01
N LEU A 522 38.52 7.76 11.83
CA LEU A 522 39.04 8.87 12.62
C LEU A 522 39.54 9.98 11.67
N PRO A 523 39.05 11.23 11.82
CA PRO A 523 39.53 12.35 11.00
C PRO A 523 41.04 12.53 11.17
N ASP A 524 41.75 12.79 10.07
CA ASP A 524 43.17 13.11 10.13
C ASP A 524 43.37 14.43 10.92
N PRO A 525 44.08 14.41 12.06
CA PRO A 525 44.27 15.59 12.90
C PRO A 525 45.04 16.73 12.21
N GLU A 526 45.68 16.50 11.05
CA GLU A 526 46.39 17.53 10.28
C GLU A 526 45.48 18.31 9.30
N LEU A 527 44.26 17.85 9.05
CA LEU A 527 43.26 18.54 8.23
C LEU A 527 42.28 19.29 9.15
N ASP A 528 42.10 20.59 8.94
CA ASP A 528 41.05 21.39 9.60
C ASP A 528 39.67 20.86 9.16
N SER A 529 39.20 19.79 9.81
CA SER A 529 37.88 19.22 9.55
C SER A 529 36.80 20.10 10.16
N GLU A 530 35.75 20.40 9.40
CA GLU A 530 34.54 21.03 9.94
C GLU A 530 33.99 20.24 11.14
N PRO A 531 33.38 20.91 12.14
CA PRO A 531 32.84 20.23 13.31
C PRO A 531 31.77 19.22 12.89
N ILE A 532 31.95 17.96 13.31
CA ILE A 532 30.97 16.88 13.10
C ILE A 532 29.60 17.35 13.60
N VAL A 533 28.61 17.33 12.72
CA VAL A 533 27.23 17.69 13.05
C VAL A 533 26.69 16.73 14.10
N LYS A 534 26.34 17.24 15.28
CA LYS A 534 25.75 16.46 16.38
C LYS A 534 24.25 16.25 16.14
N ALA A 535 23.92 15.40 15.18
CA ALA A 535 22.56 15.01 14.83
C ALA A 535 22.48 13.49 14.63
N LEU A 536 21.25 12.99 14.55
CA LEU A 536 20.95 11.70 13.96
C LEU A 536 20.57 11.89 12.50
N PHE A 537 20.98 10.98 11.64
CA PHE A 537 20.67 11.01 10.22
C PHE A 537 19.88 9.78 9.86
N SER A 538 18.67 10.00 9.35
CA SER A 538 17.82 8.93 8.84
C SER A 538 18.51 8.24 7.65
N ILE A 539 18.59 6.91 7.67
CA ILE A 539 19.21 6.13 6.59
C ILE A 539 18.34 6.15 5.33
N HIS A 540 17.02 6.13 5.49
CA HIS A 540 16.09 6.02 4.36
C HIS A 540 15.75 7.38 3.75
N GLN A 541 15.38 8.36 4.57
CA GLN A 541 15.02 9.70 4.12
C GLN A 541 16.26 10.55 3.78
N GLY A 542 17.38 10.33 4.47
CA GLY A 542 18.58 11.17 4.35
C GLY A 542 18.42 12.54 5.01
N THR A 543 17.47 12.66 5.95
CA THR A 543 17.18 13.87 6.72
C THR A 543 17.95 13.87 8.04
N ALA A 544 18.14 15.05 8.63
CA ALA A 544 18.74 15.18 9.95
C ALA A 544 17.64 15.31 11.02
N THR A 545 17.91 14.83 12.22
CA THR A 545 17.07 15.03 13.40
C THR A 545 17.96 15.44 14.57
N ALA A 546 17.56 16.50 15.29
CA ALA A 546 18.20 16.84 16.54
C ALA A 546 18.14 15.65 17.53
N ILE A 547 19.23 15.39 18.24
CA ILE A 547 19.31 14.23 19.14
C ILE A 547 18.21 14.36 20.22
N PRO A 548 17.28 13.39 20.32
CA PRO A 548 16.20 13.45 21.30
C PRO A 548 16.75 13.43 22.73
N VAL A 549 16.17 14.24 23.61
CA VAL A 549 16.60 14.35 25.02
C VAL A 549 16.53 13.01 25.77
N ASN A 550 15.59 12.16 25.38
CA ASN A 550 15.37 10.82 25.92
C ASN A 550 16.18 9.71 25.21
N ASN A 551 16.93 10.05 24.16
CA ASN A 551 17.90 9.16 23.51
C ASN A 551 19.31 9.78 23.50
N PRO A 552 19.88 10.08 24.68
CA PRO A 552 21.14 10.80 24.78
C PRO A 552 22.27 9.98 24.17
N ASP A 553 23.15 10.67 23.46
CA ASP A 553 24.39 10.11 22.94
C ASP A 553 25.41 9.84 24.06
N ARG A 554 26.29 8.85 23.87
CA ARG A 554 27.40 8.55 24.77
C ARG A 554 28.67 9.17 24.19
N SER A 555 29.14 10.24 24.83
CA SER A 555 30.20 11.11 24.28
C SER A 555 31.57 10.46 23.99
N TYR A 556 31.78 9.21 24.38
CA TYR A 556 33.01 8.46 24.13
C TYR A 556 32.88 7.48 22.96
N LEU A 557 31.69 7.31 22.38
CA LEU A 557 31.48 6.50 21.19
C LEU A 557 31.83 7.31 19.95
N SER A 558 32.44 6.64 18.97
CA SER A 558 32.75 7.22 17.67
C SER A 558 31.54 7.17 16.74
N ALA A 559 30.80 6.06 16.76
CA ALA A 559 29.63 5.84 15.92
C ALA A 559 28.51 5.10 16.66
N ARG A 560 27.28 5.39 16.25
CA ARG A 560 26.05 4.81 16.76
C ARG A 560 25.04 4.55 15.64
N LEU A 561 24.42 3.37 15.68
CA LEU A 561 23.20 3.02 14.96
C LEU A 561 22.03 2.97 15.96
N THR A 562 20.89 3.58 15.62
CA THR A 562 19.73 3.65 16.51
C THR A 562 18.41 3.54 15.75
N GLN A 563 17.38 3.00 16.41
CA GLN A 563 16.01 3.00 15.93
C GLN A 563 15.07 3.30 17.11
N LYS A 564 14.07 4.14 16.86
CA LYS A 564 12.92 4.28 17.76
C LYS A 564 11.98 3.10 17.53
N LEU A 565 11.76 2.27 18.53
CA LEU A 565 10.92 1.08 18.38
C LEU A 565 9.44 1.47 18.17
N ASP A 566 8.75 0.73 17.33
CA ASP A 566 7.29 0.83 17.20
C ASP A 566 6.62 -0.11 18.21
N LEU A 567 6.23 0.45 19.36
CA LEU A 567 5.58 -0.30 20.43
C LEU A 567 4.07 -0.50 20.22
N SER A 568 3.48 0.02 19.13
CA SER A 568 2.11 -0.32 18.77
C SER A 568 1.95 -1.84 18.59
N ARG A 569 2.99 -2.49 18.07
CA ARG A 569 3.15 -3.94 17.86
C ARG A 569 3.17 -4.79 19.13
N LEU A 570 3.22 -4.19 20.32
CA LEU A 570 3.16 -4.95 21.56
C LEU A 570 1.77 -5.60 21.75
N LEU A 571 0.70 -4.94 21.27
CA LEU A 571 -0.72 -5.35 21.27
C LEU A 571 -1.38 -5.58 22.66
N ALA A 572 -0.64 -6.13 23.61
CA ALA A 572 -1.03 -6.33 25.00
C ALA A 572 0.13 -5.97 25.92
N SER A 573 -0.16 -5.22 27.00
CA SER A 573 0.85 -4.92 28.02
C SER A 573 1.33 -6.20 28.68
N ASP A 574 2.65 -6.35 28.79
CA ASP A 574 3.21 -7.55 29.40
C ASP A 574 3.00 -7.56 30.91
N ALA A 575 2.80 -8.76 31.46
CA ALA A 575 2.76 -8.95 32.91
C ALA A 575 4.16 -8.90 33.53
N LEU A 576 5.19 -9.21 32.74
CA LEU A 576 6.57 -9.38 33.18
C LEU A 576 7.53 -8.45 32.42
N PRO A 577 8.54 -7.88 33.08
CA PRO A 577 9.51 -6.97 32.46
C PRO A 577 10.70 -7.69 31.79
N PHE A 578 10.55 -8.96 31.38
CA PHE A 578 11.63 -9.77 30.79
C PHE A 578 11.51 -9.81 29.27
N TYR A 579 12.57 -9.36 28.60
CA TYR A 579 12.64 -9.32 27.14
C TYR A 579 13.92 -9.98 26.66
N ARG A 580 13.93 -10.34 25.39
CA ARG A 580 15.07 -11.02 24.78
C ARG A 580 15.51 -10.27 23.54
N LEU A 581 16.82 -10.06 23.44
CA LEU A 581 17.48 -9.46 22.29
C LEU A 581 18.41 -10.51 21.68
N GLU A 582 18.22 -10.78 20.39
CA GLU A 582 19.08 -11.63 19.57
C GLU A 582 19.63 -10.81 18.41
N PHE A 583 20.90 -11.03 18.04
CA PHE A 583 21.55 -10.40 16.89
C PHE A 583 22.85 -11.10 16.56
N ASP A 584 23.25 -11.01 15.31
CA ASP A 584 24.56 -11.42 14.82
C ASP A 584 25.45 -10.19 14.65
N LEU A 585 26.74 -10.33 14.99
CA LEU A 585 27.70 -9.25 14.83
C LEU A 585 29.06 -9.73 14.37
N ARG A 586 29.76 -8.87 13.64
CA ARG A 586 31.16 -9.02 13.24
C ARG A 586 31.83 -7.64 13.27
N THR A 587 33.10 -7.57 13.64
CA THR A 587 33.85 -6.31 13.60
C THR A 587 35.06 -6.40 12.68
N GLU A 588 35.42 -5.30 12.05
CA GLU A 588 36.63 -5.13 11.25
C GLU A 588 37.32 -3.81 11.61
N GLY A 589 38.65 -3.76 11.53
CA GLY A 589 39.45 -2.58 11.90
C GLY A 589 39.75 -2.45 13.40
N ASP A 590 40.20 -1.27 13.80
CA ASP A 590 40.70 -0.94 15.14
C ASP A 590 39.58 -0.38 16.03
N ILE A 591 38.54 -1.20 16.26
CA ILE A 591 37.48 -0.87 17.24
C ILE A 591 38.07 -0.95 18.66
N ASP A 592 37.96 0.16 19.40
CA ASP A 592 38.42 0.31 20.77
C ASP A 592 37.39 -0.23 21.76
N GLY A 593 37.67 -1.41 22.32
CA GLY A 593 36.85 -1.98 23.41
C GLY A 593 35.62 -2.77 22.93
N PRO A 594 34.64 -3.00 23.81
CA PRO A 594 33.43 -3.77 23.48
C PRO A 594 32.45 -2.94 22.64
N VAL A 595 31.64 -3.62 21.83
CA VAL A 595 30.44 -3.04 21.23
C VAL A 595 29.41 -2.84 22.35
N GLU A 596 28.83 -1.66 22.43
CA GLU A 596 27.81 -1.34 23.42
C GLU A 596 26.42 -1.45 22.81
N VAL A 597 25.52 -2.13 23.52
CA VAL A 597 24.11 -2.22 23.15
C VAL A 597 23.24 -1.76 24.31
N TRP A 598 22.37 -0.78 24.07
CA TRP A 598 21.52 -0.26 25.14
C TRP A 598 20.19 0.29 24.64
N PHE A 599 19.25 0.29 25.56
CA PHE A 599 17.92 0.86 25.42
C PHE A 599 17.83 2.18 26.19
N SER A 600 17.15 3.16 25.62
CA SER A 600 16.87 4.47 26.22
C SER A 600 15.43 4.89 25.92
N GLY A 601 14.97 6.02 26.48
CA GLY A 601 13.63 6.56 26.25
C GLY A 601 12.92 6.96 27.54
N SER A 602 11.67 6.53 27.71
CA SER A 602 10.82 6.87 28.86
C SER A 602 11.27 6.22 30.18
N MET A 603 12.21 5.28 30.13
CA MET A 603 12.72 4.53 31.28
C MET A 603 14.24 4.70 31.44
N PRO A 604 14.79 4.45 32.65
CA PRO A 604 16.23 4.35 32.85
C PRO A 604 16.89 3.42 31.83
N ALA A 605 18.05 3.82 31.33
CA ALA A 605 18.75 3.04 30.31
C ALA A 605 19.14 1.65 30.82
N VAL A 606 18.87 0.63 30.01
CA VAL A 606 19.21 -0.78 30.25
C VAL A 606 20.09 -1.25 29.09
N GLY A 607 21.20 -1.92 29.36
CA GLY A 607 22.11 -2.36 28.29
C GLY A 607 23.23 -3.27 28.79
N GLU A 608 24.02 -3.74 27.84
CA GLU A 608 25.09 -4.72 28.02
C GLU A 608 26.33 -4.29 27.22
N LEU A 609 27.51 -4.73 27.67
CA LEU A 609 28.78 -4.54 26.96
C LEU A 609 29.16 -5.86 26.29
N VAL A 610 29.11 -5.90 24.96
CA VAL A 610 29.37 -7.12 24.20
C VAL A 610 30.82 -7.14 23.73
N LYS A 611 31.62 -7.98 24.38
CA LYS A 611 32.98 -8.24 23.92
C LYS A 611 32.93 -9.06 22.64
N HIS A 612 33.63 -8.57 21.62
CA HIS A 612 33.91 -9.30 20.39
C HIS A 612 35.42 -9.53 20.26
N THR A 613 35.78 -10.68 19.72
CA THR A 613 37.17 -11.04 19.41
C THR A 613 37.18 -11.82 18.11
N GLY A 614 37.82 -11.27 17.08
CA GLY A 614 37.97 -11.89 15.76
C GLY A 614 37.25 -11.15 14.63
N ASP A 615 37.30 -11.74 13.44
CA ASP A 615 36.74 -11.26 12.16
C ASP A 615 35.57 -12.15 11.67
N ALA A 616 35.07 -13.04 12.53
CA ALA A 616 33.99 -13.97 12.20
C ALA A 616 32.65 -13.53 12.80
N TRP A 617 31.56 -13.80 12.09
CA TRP A 617 30.19 -13.61 12.59
C TRP A 617 29.94 -14.38 13.88
N GLN A 618 29.33 -13.71 14.87
CA GLN A 618 28.98 -14.29 16.16
C GLN A 618 27.55 -13.96 16.54
N HIS A 619 26.77 -15.00 16.77
CA HIS A 619 25.43 -14.87 17.34
C HIS A 619 25.46 -14.50 18.81
N ARG A 620 24.60 -13.58 19.21
CA ARG A 620 24.44 -13.08 20.57
C ARG A 620 22.98 -13.13 20.98
N ARG A 621 22.76 -13.60 22.21
CA ARG A 621 21.45 -13.68 22.85
C ARG A 621 21.55 -13.09 24.26
N LEU A 622 20.78 -12.05 24.53
CA LEU A 622 20.76 -11.31 25.78
C LEU A 622 19.35 -11.34 26.38
N SER A 623 19.25 -11.54 27.69
CA SER A 623 18.00 -11.40 28.45
C SER A 623 18.03 -10.09 29.22
N LEU A 624 17.05 -9.23 28.95
CA LEU A 624 16.98 -7.88 29.47
C LEU A 624 15.85 -7.77 30.50
N LEU A 625 16.13 -7.07 31.60
CA LEU A 625 15.17 -6.79 32.66
C LEU A 625 14.91 -5.28 32.71
N PHE A 626 13.71 -4.87 32.28
CA PHE A 626 13.29 -3.47 32.39
C PHE A 626 12.76 -3.16 33.81
N PRO A 627 12.73 -1.88 34.21
CA PRO A 627 12.18 -1.48 35.52
C PRO A 627 10.70 -1.81 35.70
N ARG A 628 9.95 -1.88 34.59
CA ARG A 628 8.57 -2.33 34.49
C ARG A 628 8.31 -2.90 33.11
N ALA A 629 7.19 -3.60 32.95
CA ALA A 629 6.74 -4.05 31.64
C ALA A 629 6.51 -2.87 30.68
N LEU A 630 6.76 -3.12 29.40
CA LEU A 630 6.52 -2.16 28.33
C LEU A 630 5.03 -1.95 28.11
N LYS A 631 4.69 -0.74 27.67
CA LYS A 631 3.37 -0.36 27.20
C LYS A 631 3.45 0.20 25.79
N ALA A 632 2.36 0.15 25.06
CA ALA A 632 2.30 0.67 23.69
C ALA A 632 2.55 2.18 23.58
N ASP A 633 2.30 2.94 24.65
CA ASP A 633 2.55 4.38 24.75
C ASP A 633 3.96 4.73 25.25
N ASP A 634 4.79 3.73 25.53
CA ASP A 634 6.18 3.98 25.90
C ASP A 634 6.99 4.44 24.69
N GLU A 635 8.02 5.25 24.96
CA GLU A 635 9.03 5.58 23.97
C GLU A 635 10.30 4.84 24.32
N ILE A 636 10.73 3.94 23.43
CA ILE A 636 11.93 3.13 23.60
C ILE A 636 12.78 3.21 22.34
N TRP A 637 14.08 3.39 22.56
CA TRP A 637 15.10 3.44 21.53
C TRP A 637 16.06 2.29 21.73
N ILE A 638 16.39 1.56 20.67
CA ILE A 638 17.52 0.62 20.65
C ILE A 638 18.75 1.32 20.07
N ASN A 639 19.92 1.04 20.63
CA ASN A 639 21.18 1.64 20.21
C ASN A 639 22.28 0.59 20.17
N PHE A 640 23.08 0.63 19.11
CA PHE A 640 24.34 -0.09 18.96
C PHE A 640 25.45 0.93 18.72
N GLY A 641 26.58 0.82 19.39
CA GLY A 641 27.69 1.74 19.16
C GLY A 641 29.05 1.20 19.56
N PHE A 642 30.09 1.84 19.04
CA PHE A 642 31.48 1.47 19.29
C PHE A 642 32.39 2.71 19.33
N ALA A 643 33.58 2.55 19.90
CA ALA A 643 34.63 3.57 19.94
C ALA A 643 35.82 3.15 19.05
N GLY A 644 36.69 4.09 18.68
CA GLY A 644 37.81 3.85 17.78
C GLY A 644 37.43 4.01 16.30
N SER A 645 38.21 3.39 15.41
CA SER A 645 38.03 3.48 13.96
C SER A 645 37.90 2.08 13.36
N GLY A 646 36.85 1.84 12.59
CA GLY A 646 36.56 0.52 12.04
C GLY A 646 35.10 0.37 11.63
N THR A 647 34.70 -0.88 11.40
CA THR A 647 33.37 -1.25 10.91
C THR A 647 32.72 -2.28 11.83
N LEU A 648 31.50 -1.98 12.27
CA LEU A 648 30.61 -2.90 12.96
C LEU A 648 29.58 -3.43 11.96
N TYR A 649 29.60 -4.73 11.72
CA TYR A 649 28.56 -5.43 10.97
C TYR A 649 27.49 -5.97 11.92
N LEU A 650 26.21 -5.79 11.57
CA LEU A 650 25.06 -6.31 12.32
C LEU A 650 24.06 -6.99 11.39
N ASP A 651 23.42 -8.04 11.88
CA ASP A 651 22.39 -8.81 11.19
C ASP A 651 21.43 -9.46 12.23
N ASN A 652 20.25 -9.90 11.78
CA ASN A 652 19.25 -10.65 12.52
C ASN A 652 18.88 -10.03 13.87
N ILE A 653 18.74 -8.71 13.91
CA ILE A 653 18.36 -8.00 15.13
C ILE A 653 16.89 -8.30 15.44
N TRP A 654 16.69 -9.04 16.52
CA TRP A 654 15.37 -9.42 17.01
C TRP A 654 15.21 -9.02 18.47
N PHE A 655 14.17 -8.26 18.78
CA PHE A 655 13.81 -7.88 20.14
C PHE A 655 12.33 -8.19 20.40
N GLY A 656 12.06 -9.08 21.34
CA GLY A 656 10.70 -9.54 21.62
C GLY A 656 10.50 -10.02 23.05
N ARG A 657 9.31 -10.55 23.33
CA ARG A 657 9.00 -11.18 24.62
C ARG A 657 9.92 -12.37 24.86
N ASN A 658 10.18 -12.68 26.12
CA ASN A 658 11.06 -13.79 26.46
C ASN A 658 10.56 -15.15 25.93
N ASP A 659 9.24 -15.32 25.81
CA ASP A 659 8.58 -16.56 25.36
C ASP A 659 8.39 -16.63 23.84
N ASP A 660 8.72 -15.55 23.11
CA ASP A 660 8.67 -15.50 21.64
C ASP A 660 10.02 -15.89 21.00
N ALA A 661 10.07 -16.10 19.69
CA ALA A 661 11.32 -16.34 18.95
C ALA A 661 11.24 -15.88 17.47
N PRO A 662 12.38 -15.66 16.78
CA PRO A 662 12.43 -15.09 15.43
C PRO A 662 11.68 -15.85 14.31
N GLY A 663 11.30 -17.12 14.50
CA GLY A 663 10.54 -17.89 13.48
C GLY A 663 9.40 -18.72 14.08
N ALA A 664 8.97 -18.39 15.30
CA ALA A 664 7.93 -19.14 16.00
C ALA A 664 6.61 -18.36 16.02
N LEU A 665 5.50 -19.09 16.09
CA LEU A 665 4.20 -18.48 16.38
C LEU A 665 4.26 -17.66 17.68
N SER A 666 3.75 -16.43 17.63
CA SER A 666 3.67 -15.55 18.80
C SER A 666 2.99 -16.26 19.99
N SER A 667 3.57 -16.10 21.17
CA SER A 667 3.00 -16.57 22.44
C SER A 667 1.59 -16.03 22.71
N LEU A 668 1.21 -14.88 22.12
CA LEU A 668 -0.16 -14.36 22.19
C LEU A 668 -1.19 -15.27 21.53
N LEU A 669 -0.77 -16.04 20.52
CA LEU A 669 -1.63 -16.95 19.77
C LEU A 669 -1.49 -18.41 20.21
N ALA A 670 -0.34 -18.79 20.77
CA ALA A 670 -0.10 -20.17 21.23
C ALA A 670 -1.13 -20.67 22.27
N GLU A 671 -1.79 -19.76 23.00
CA GLU A 671 -2.83 -20.09 23.98
C GLU A 671 -4.26 -20.16 23.39
N GLN A 672 -4.47 -19.75 22.13
CA GLN A 672 -5.76 -19.78 21.45
C GLN A 672 -6.10 -21.20 20.96
N LYS A 673 -6.66 -22.03 21.86
CA LYS A 673 -6.99 -23.45 21.59
C LYS A 673 -8.40 -23.71 21.06
N GLU A 674 -9.20 -22.68 20.83
CA GLU A 674 -10.54 -22.86 20.28
C GLU A 674 -10.41 -22.95 18.75
N ALA A 675 -10.73 -24.11 18.16
CA ALA A 675 -10.76 -24.25 16.70
C ALA A 675 -11.90 -23.41 16.12
N TRP A 676 -11.55 -22.41 15.31
CA TRP A 676 -12.50 -21.42 14.77
C TRP A 676 -12.87 -21.68 13.29
N PRO A 677 -11.91 -21.74 12.35
CA PRO A 677 -12.21 -21.93 10.92
C PRO A 677 -11.93 -23.35 10.39
N ASP A 678 -12.57 -23.70 9.29
CA ASP A 678 -12.27 -24.91 8.50
C ASP A 678 -11.06 -24.68 7.56
N VAL A 679 -10.88 -23.45 7.09
CA VAL A 679 -9.82 -23.02 6.16
C VAL A 679 -9.23 -21.68 6.59
N ILE A 680 -7.91 -21.53 6.47
CA ILE A 680 -7.22 -20.26 6.75
C ILE A 680 -6.43 -19.87 5.50
N ARG A 681 -6.82 -18.76 4.88
CA ARG A 681 -6.08 -18.12 3.78
C ARG A 681 -4.97 -17.24 4.34
N LEU A 682 -3.74 -17.43 3.86
CA LEU A 682 -2.52 -16.82 4.38
C LEU A 682 -2.12 -15.60 3.55
N ASP A 683 -2.94 -14.55 3.57
CA ASP A 683 -2.66 -13.29 2.87
C ASP A 683 -1.53 -12.48 3.53
N ALA A 684 -1.28 -12.73 4.81
CA ALA A 684 -0.21 -12.09 5.55
C ALA A 684 1.21 -12.60 5.20
N VAL A 685 1.32 -13.64 4.34
CA VAL A 685 2.60 -14.25 3.93
C VAL A 685 2.95 -13.82 2.49
N PRO A 686 4.09 -13.16 2.24
CA PRO A 686 4.38 -12.52 0.95
C PRO A 686 5.04 -13.48 -0.08
N ILE A 687 4.30 -14.47 -0.61
CA ILE A 687 4.83 -15.35 -1.66
C ILE A 687 4.68 -14.68 -3.04
N GLY A 688 5.78 -14.30 -3.68
CA GLY A 688 5.78 -13.59 -4.96
C GLY A 688 5.17 -12.19 -4.93
N ARG A 689 4.97 -11.61 -3.73
CA ARG A 689 4.34 -10.29 -3.55
C ARG A 689 5.29 -9.17 -3.98
N SER A 690 4.74 -8.14 -4.63
CA SER A 690 5.52 -6.96 -5.01
C SER A 690 6.18 -6.29 -3.80
N GLY A 691 7.42 -5.84 -3.95
CA GLY A 691 8.20 -5.18 -2.89
C GLY A 691 9.03 -6.11 -1.99
N TYR A 692 8.81 -7.43 -2.07
CA TYR A 692 9.52 -8.43 -1.27
C TYR A 692 10.60 -9.13 -2.10
N GLY A 693 11.68 -9.58 -1.47
CA GLY A 693 12.66 -10.44 -2.14
C GLY A 693 12.10 -11.83 -2.44
N GLU A 694 12.75 -12.55 -3.36
CA GLU A 694 12.51 -14.00 -3.49
C GLU A 694 12.62 -14.66 -2.11
N GLU A 695 11.68 -15.57 -1.82
CA GLU A 695 11.69 -16.35 -0.58
C GLU A 695 11.55 -15.51 0.69
N ALA A 696 11.11 -14.25 0.61
CA ALA A 696 10.88 -13.42 1.79
C ALA A 696 9.94 -14.07 2.82
N TRP A 697 9.03 -14.95 2.37
CA TRP A 697 8.15 -15.76 3.21
C TRP A 697 8.89 -16.74 4.14
N CYS A 698 10.17 -17.02 3.91
CA CYS A 698 10.98 -17.87 4.78
C CYS A 698 11.80 -17.06 5.81
N LEU A 699 11.84 -15.74 5.71
CA LEU A 699 12.61 -14.90 6.61
C LEU A 699 11.99 -14.87 8.02
N PRO A 700 12.78 -14.57 9.06
CA PRO A 700 12.29 -14.36 10.41
C PRO A 700 11.28 -13.21 10.51
N GLU A 701 10.37 -13.29 11.48
CA GLU A 701 9.37 -12.24 11.76
C GLU A 701 10.00 -10.84 11.95
N GLY A 702 9.43 -9.84 11.30
CA GLY A 702 9.94 -8.46 11.31
C GLY A 702 11.13 -8.19 10.35
N SER A 703 11.45 -9.15 9.49
CA SER A 703 12.44 -9.04 8.40
C SER A 703 11.76 -8.76 7.05
N GLY A 704 12.48 -8.13 6.10
CA GLY A 704 12.07 -8.13 4.68
C GLY A 704 11.07 -7.06 4.21
N HIS A 705 11.01 -5.86 4.79
CA HIS A 705 10.00 -4.88 4.41
C HIS A 705 10.33 -4.00 3.17
N ALA A 706 9.36 -3.90 2.25
CA ALA A 706 9.39 -3.15 0.99
C ALA A 706 9.50 -1.62 1.07
N MET A 707 8.75 -0.88 1.91
CA MET A 707 8.70 0.61 1.83
C MET A 707 8.33 1.39 3.11
N GLY A 708 8.43 0.80 4.31
CA GLY A 708 8.21 1.54 5.57
C GLY A 708 6.75 1.89 5.90
N THR A 709 5.78 1.26 5.22
CA THR A 709 4.37 1.27 5.59
C THR A 709 3.97 -0.12 6.08
N ASP A 710 3.78 -0.22 7.40
CA ASP A 710 3.60 -1.45 8.17
C ASP A 710 2.36 -2.28 7.81
N GLU A 711 2.48 -3.14 6.80
CA GLU A 711 1.75 -4.41 6.75
C GLU A 711 2.78 -5.51 6.90
N GLY A 712 2.92 -6.01 8.14
CA GLY A 712 3.96 -6.97 8.53
C GLY A 712 3.91 -8.22 7.65
N ALA A 713 4.98 -8.46 6.90
CA ALA A 713 5.18 -9.77 6.31
C ALA A 713 5.45 -10.80 7.39
N HIS A 714 4.77 -11.93 7.29
CA HIS A 714 4.92 -13.03 8.23
C HIS A 714 5.63 -14.23 7.61
N ASN A 715 6.34 -14.95 8.48
CA ASN A 715 7.02 -16.19 8.15
C ASN A 715 5.98 -17.30 7.89
N LEU A 716 6.17 -18.05 6.80
CA LEU A 716 5.29 -19.15 6.40
C LEU A 716 5.23 -20.25 7.47
N GLY A 717 6.34 -20.56 8.14
CA GLY A 717 6.38 -21.54 9.23
C GLY A 717 5.50 -21.15 10.41
N ALA A 718 5.60 -19.91 10.88
CA ALA A 718 4.76 -19.39 11.96
C ALA A 718 3.26 -19.39 11.58
N ALA A 719 2.95 -18.98 10.35
CA ALA A 719 1.60 -19.00 9.82
C ALA A 719 1.03 -20.43 9.74
N LEU A 720 1.80 -21.41 9.24
CA LEU A 720 1.36 -22.81 9.17
C LEU A 720 1.20 -23.46 10.55
N GLN A 721 2.04 -23.12 11.53
CA GLN A 721 1.84 -23.54 12.93
C GLN A 721 0.52 -23.01 13.49
N PHE A 722 0.15 -21.78 13.15
CA PHE A 722 -1.15 -21.25 13.52
C PHE A 722 -2.28 -22.03 12.86
N VAL A 723 -2.17 -22.35 11.57
CA VAL A 723 -3.16 -23.18 10.86
C VAL A 723 -3.30 -24.56 11.50
N GLU A 724 -2.18 -25.22 11.83
CA GLU A 724 -2.14 -26.50 12.54
C GLU A 724 -2.81 -26.41 13.91
N ALA A 725 -2.53 -25.37 14.69
CA ALA A 725 -3.14 -25.14 16.00
C ALA A 725 -4.66 -24.98 15.93
N GLN A 726 -5.16 -24.40 14.83
CA GLN A 726 -6.60 -24.27 14.54
C GLN A 726 -7.22 -25.54 13.94
N ARG A 727 -6.40 -26.51 13.53
CA ARG A 727 -6.81 -27.72 12.78
C ARG A 727 -7.54 -27.39 11.47
N ALA A 728 -7.18 -26.27 10.86
CA ALA A 728 -7.73 -25.83 9.59
C ALA A 728 -6.89 -26.34 8.42
N SER A 729 -7.43 -26.21 7.20
CA SER A 729 -6.63 -26.41 5.97
C SER A 729 -5.96 -25.10 5.57
N PRO A 730 -4.65 -25.10 5.23
CA PRO A 730 -3.98 -23.90 4.77
C PRO A 730 -4.40 -23.56 3.33
N TRP A 731 -4.57 -22.27 3.07
CA TRP A 731 -4.73 -21.70 1.74
C TRP A 731 -3.60 -20.69 1.52
N LEU A 732 -2.66 -21.02 0.64
CA LEU A 732 -1.50 -20.20 0.31
C LEU A 732 -1.84 -19.23 -0.83
N VAL A 733 -1.39 -17.98 -0.74
CA VAL A 733 -1.57 -16.96 -1.78
C VAL A 733 -0.25 -16.77 -2.51
N VAL A 734 -0.25 -16.95 -3.83
CA VAL A 734 0.93 -16.84 -4.70
C VAL A 734 0.68 -15.76 -5.74
N ASP A 735 1.52 -14.72 -5.74
CA ASP A 735 1.40 -13.54 -6.59
C ASP A 735 2.45 -13.53 -7.72
N LEU A 736 2.38 -12.56 -8.64
CA LEU A 736 3.05 -12.58 -9.94
C LEU A 736 4.58 -12.53 -9.95
N ASN A 737 5.25 -12.20 -8.84
CA ASN A 737 6.71 -12.05 -8.84
C ASN A 737 7.45 -13.35 -8.52
N VAL A 738 6.73 -14.47 -8.41
CA VAL A 738 7.35 -15.78 -8.20
C VAL A 738 8.21 -16.23 -9.39
N THR A 739 9.31 -16.89 -9.07
CA THR A 739 10.13 -17.60 -10.06
C THR A 739 9.85 -19.10 -10.03
N ALA A 740 10.26 -19.80 -11.10
CA ALA A 740 10.15 -21.26 -11.14
C ALA A 740 10.95 -21.94 -10.01
N SER A 741 12.08 -21.36 -9.59
CA SER A 741 12.86 -21.83 -8.43
C SER A 741 12.10 -21.64 -7.13
N GLU A 742 11.55 -20.44 -6.88
CA GLU A 742 10.79 -20.17 -5.66
C GLU A 742 9.57 -21.12 -5.53
N LEU A 743 8.84 -21.37 -6.61
CA LEU A 743 7.73 -22.33 -6.62
C LEU A 743 8.19 -23.76 -6.30
N ALA A 744 9.35 -24.19 -6.82
CA ALA A 744 9.91 -25.49 -6.49
C ALA A 744 10.34 -25.56 -5.02
N HIS A 745 10.94 -24.50 -4.50
CA HIS A 745 11.36 -24.38 -3.10
C HIS A 745 10.16 -24.35 -2.14
N LEU A 746 9.05 -23.71 -2.52
CA LEU A 746 7.80 -23.76 -1.76
C LEU A 746 7.27 -25.20 -1.65
N VAL A 747 7.26 -25.96 -2.75
CA VAL A 747 6.84 -27.37 -2.74
C VAL A 747 7.79 -28.23 -1.89
N GLU A 748 9.10 -28.01 -2.00
CA GLU A 748 10.10 -28.67 -1.14
C GLU A 748 9.91 -28.30 0.34
N TYR A 749 9.60 -27.03 0.65
CA TYR A 749 9.30 -26.57 1.99
C TYR A 749 8.05 -27.26 2.55
N LEU A 750 7.02 -27.54 1.76
CA LEU A 750 5.81 -28.25 2.23
C LEU A 750 6.04 -29.76 2.40
N ALA A 751 6.74 -30.39 1.46
CA ALA A 751 6.73 -31.85 1.30
C ALA A 751 8.11 -32.53 1.24
N GLY A 752 9.17 -31.75 1.06
CA GLY A 752 10.52 -32.22 0.87
C GLY A 752 11.08 -33.01 2.06
N SER A 753 12.15 -33.75 1.82
CA SER A 753 12.87 -34.50 2.85
C SER A 753 13.43 -33.55 3.92
N PRO A 754 13.41 -33.87 5.23
CA PRO A 754 14.08 -33.07 6.26
C PRO A 754 15.60 -32.89 6.06
N LEU A 755 16.20 -33.59 5.09
CA LEU A 755 17.61 -33.46 4.73
C LEU A 755 17.87 -32.49 3.57
N SER A 756 16.83 -32.10 2.83
CA SER A 756 16.91 -31.12 1.75
C SER A 756 17.04 -29.70 2.32
N ALA A 757 17.32 -28.71 1.48
CA ALA A 757 17.62 -27.35 1.94
C ALA A 757 16.40 -26.74 2.65
N PHE A 758 15.25 -26.73 1.98
CA PHE A 758 14.00 -26.18 2.52
C PHE A 758 13.33 -27.13 3.51
N GLY A 759 13.63 -28.43 3.47
CA GLY A 759 13.21 -29.36 4.52
C GLY A 759 13.91 -29.11 5.86
N LYS A 760 15.18 -28.72 5.85
CA LYS A 760 15.90 -28.29 7.07
C LYS A 760 15.39 -26.95 7.59
N LEU A 761 15.13 -26.01 6.67
CA LEU A 761 14.56 -24.70 6.96
C LEU A 761 13.22 -24.87 7.71
N ARG A 762 12.30 -25.66 7.13
CA ARG A 762 11.03 -26.04 7.77
C ARG A 762 11.21 -26.58 9.18
N SER A 763 12.17 -27.50 9.37
CA SER A 763 12.43 -28.08 10.70
C SER A 763 12.98 -27.06 11.71
N ARG A 764 13.78 -26.09 11.25
CA ARG A 764 14.27 -24.99 12.08
C ARG A 764 13.16 -24.02 12.47
N ASP A 765 12.22 -23.78 11.56
CA ASP A 765 11.04 -22.94 11.81
C ASP A 765 10.04 -23.61 12.75
N GLY A 766 10.28 -24.88 13.12
CA GLY A 766 9.59 -25.57 14.22
C GLY A 766 8.69 -26.73 13.79
N ALA A 767 8.65 -27.08 12.50
CA ALA A 767 7.87 -28.24 12.07
C ALA A 767 8.59 -29.55 12.42
N ILE A 768 7.86 -30.49 13.03
CA ILE A 768 8.39 -31.81 13.43
C ILE A 768 8.52 -32.76 12.22
N GLY A 769 7.68 -32.59 11.20
CA GLY A 769 7.59 -33.44 10.02
C GLY A 769 7.39 -32.64 8.73
N ARG A 770 6.76 -33.25 7.72
CA ARG A 770 6.29 -32.53 6.53
C ARG A 770 4.95 -31.90 6.86
N TRP A 771 4.68 -30.71 6.32
CA TRP A 771 3.36 -30.10 6.45
C TRP A 771 2.26 -30.96 5.81
N THR A 772 2.63 -31.75 4.81
CA THR A 772 1.73 -32.67 4.09
C THR A 772 1.43 -33.97 4.83
N ASP A 773 2.13 -34.24 5.93
CA ASP A 773 1.76 -35.30 6.87
C ASP A 773 0.69 -34.80 7.86
N GLU A 774 0.65 -33.49 8.15
CA GLU A 774 -0.29 -32.85 9.08
C GLU A 774 -1.58 -32.37 8.38
N PHE A 775 -1.46 -31.77 7.20
CA PHE A 775 -2.59 -31.26 6.43
C PHE A 775 -3.07 -32.26 5.38
N ASN A 776 -4.35 -32.61 5.44
CA ASN A 776 -4.97 -33.47 4.43
C ASN A 776 -5.30 -32.72 3.12
N LEU A 777 -5.33 -31.39 3.18
CA LEU A 777 -5.79 -30.50 2.11
C LEU A 777 -5.00 -29.20 2.18
N ILE A 778 -4.51 -28.72 1.04
CA ILE A 778 -3.79 -27.45 0.88
C ILE A 778 -4.35 -26.75 -0.36
N TYR A 779 -4.80 -25.51 -0.21
CA TYR A 779 -5.17 -24.67 -1.34
C TYR A 779 -3.99 -23.80 -1.78
N ILE A 780 -3.82 -23.62 -3.08
CA ILE A 780 -2.85 -22.69 -3.66
C ILE A 780 -3.62 -21.74 -4.58
N GLU A 781 -3.76 -20.49 -4.16
CA GLU A 781 -4.33 -19.41 -4.94
C GLU A 781 -3.26 -18.74 -5.79
N LEU A 782 -3.63 -18.47 -7.03
CA LEU A 782 -2.84 -17.81 -8.04
C LEU A 782 -3.52 -16.48 -8.37
N THR A 783 -2.83 -15.37 -8.13
CA THR A 783 -3.43 -14.03 -8.23
C THR A 783 -2.52 -12.99 -8.90
N ASP A 784 -3.11 -11.83 -9.18
CA ASP A 784 -2.45 -10.63 -9.69
C ASP A 784 -2.90 -9.45 -8.83
N CYS A 785 -2.33 -9.33 -7.63
CA CYS A 785 -2.72 -8.29 -6.69
C CYS A 785 -2.42 -6.88 -7.25
N GLY A 786 -1.39 -6.76 -8.09
CA GLY A 786 -0.98 -5.51 -8.72
C GLY A 786 -1.76 -5.13 -9.98
N GLN A 787 -2.67 -5.98 -10.45
CA GLN A 787 -3.39 -5.83 -11.73
C GLN A 787 -2.46 -5.54 -12.92
N VAL A 788 -1.30 -6.20 -12.91
CA VAL A 788 -0.24 -6.04 -13.91
C VAL A 788 -0.68 -6.55 -15.28
N LEU A 789 -1.40 -7.68 -15.30
CA LEU A 789 -1.73 -8.38 -16.53
C LEU A 789 -2.86 -7.66 -17.28
N PRO A 790 -2.69 -7.40 -18.60
CA PRO A 790 -3.47 -6.37 -19.28
C PRO A 790 -4.84 -6.84 -19.76
N ASN A 791 -5.04 -8.14 -19.88
CA ASN A 791 -6.27 -8.73 -20.42
C ASN A 791 -6.46 -10.16 -19.89
N ASP A 792 -7.65 -10.70 -20.14
CA ASP A 792 -8.07 -12.03 -19.67
C ASP A 792 -7.20 -13.19 -20.18
N ALA A 793 -6.70 -13.10 -21.41
CA ALA A 793 -5.82 -14.14 -21.97
C ALA A 793 -4.48 -14.19 -21.22
N SER A 794 -3.88 -13.02 -20.96
CA SER A 794 -2.61 -12.94 -20.23
C SER A 794 -2.77 -13.46 -18.80
N ARG A 795 -3.88 -13.11 -18.12
CA ARG A 795 -4.24 -13.61 -16.78
C ARG A 795 -4.32 -15.13 -16.76
N ALA A 796 -5.09 -15.72 -17.68
CA ALA A 796 -5.28 -17.17 -17.76
C ALA A 796 -3.99 -17.93 -18.09
N ASN A 797 -3.25 -17.44 -19.08
CA ASN A 797 -1.99 -18.05 -19.52
C ASN A 797 -0.93 -18.02 -18.42
N TYR A 798 -0.89 -16.95 -17.62
CA TYR A 798 0.03 -16.85 -16.48
C TYR A 798 -0.35 -17.82 -15.34
N VAL A 799 -1.65 -17.97 -15.04
CA VAL A 799 -2.15 -18.98 -14.10
C VAL A 799 -1.72 -20.39 -14.55
N HIS A 800 -1.88 -20.74 -15.83
CA HIS A 800 -1.42 -22.03 -16.35
C HIS A 800 0.09 -22.23 -16.18
N TRP A 801 0.89 -21.19 -16.48
CA TRP A 801 2.33 -21.26 -16.30
C TRP A 801 2.73 -21.56 -14.86
N MET A 802 2.13 -20.86 -13.87
CA MET A 802 2.39 -21.10 -12.44
C MET A 802 1.99 -22.53 -12.02
N MET A 803 0.80 -22.98 -12.44
CA MET A 803 0.34 -24.35 -12.17
C MET A 803 1.32 -25.40 -12.72
N ASP A 804 1.83 -25.17 -13.94
CA ASP A 804 2.77 -26.08 -14.59
C ASP A 804 4.13 -26.09 -13.88
N GLN A 805 4.62 -24.94 -13.40
CA GLN A 805 5.84 -24.88 -12.58
C GLN A 805 5.69 -25.66 -11.27
N ILE A 806 4.58 -25.47 -10.55
CA ILE A 806 4.30 -26.20 -9.30
C ILE A 806 4.21 -27.70 -9.56
N ARG A 807 3.53 -28.11 -10.65
CA ARG A 807 3.40 -29.52 -11.04
C ARG A 807 4.72 -30.15 -11.47
N ALA A 808 5.64 -29.35 -12.01
CA ALA A 808 6.96 -29.79 -12.41
C ALA A 808 7.96 -29.90 -11.24
N ALA A 809 7.63 -29.34 -10.07
CA ALA A 809 8.49 -29.38 -8.90
C ALA A 809 8.77 -30.84 -8.46
N PRO A 810 10.02 -31.18 -8.07
CA PRO A 810 10.42 -32.57 -7.79
C PRO A 810 9.55 -33.30 -6.75
N ASP A 811 9.13 -32.60 -5.69
CA ASP A 811 8.36 -33.18 -4.59
C ASP A 811 6.84 -33.13 -4.80
N PHE A 812 6.35 -32.55 -5.91
CA PHE A 812 4.90 -32.39 -6.16
C PHE A 812 4.15 -33.72 -6.23
N ALA A 813 4.80 -34.78 -6.75
CA ALA A 813 4.20 -36.10 -6.85
C ALA A 813 3.74 -36.67 -5.49
N ALA A 814 4.36 -36.24 -4.38
CA ALA A 814 3.99 -36.64 -3.04
C ALA A 814 2.68 -35.97 -2.55
N ILE A 815 2.35 -34.79 -3.08
CA ILE A 815 1.26 -33.93 -2.58
C ILE A 815 0.12 -33.72 -3.58
N ARG A 816 0.25 -34.26 -4.80
CA ARG A 816 -0.73 -34.06 -5.89
C ARG A 816 -2.20 -34.36 -5.55
N ASN A 817 -2.46 -35.20 -4.54
CA ASN A 817 -3.81 -35.57 -4.10
C ASN A 817 -4.33 -34.74 -2.93
N GLN A 818 -3.50 -33.81 -2.41
CA GLN A 818 -3.81 -32.92 -1.30
C GLN A 818 -3.89 -31.46 -1.74
N VAL A 819 -3.35 -31.11 -2.91
CA VAL A 819 -3.30 -29.73 -3.42
C VAL A 819 -4.47 -29.43 -4.35
N PHE A 820 -5.14 -28.31 -4.13
CA PHE A 820 -6.13 -27.73 -5.05
C PHE A 820 -5.68 -26.35 -5.51
N PHE A 821 -5.77 -26.11 -6.82
CA PHE A 821 -5.46 -24.81 -7.40
C PHE A 821 -6.71 -23.93 -7.43
N ILE A 822 -6.53 -22.68 -7.01
CA ILE A 822 -7.56 -21.65 -7.04
C ILE A 822 -7.09 -20.55 -7.99
N ASP A 823 -7.93 -20.25 -8.98
CA ASP A 823 -7.77 -19.10 -9.84
C ASP A 823 -8.47 -17.90 -9.19
N ALA A 824 -7.73 -16.87 -8.83
CA ALA A 824 -8.29 -15.63 -8.26
C ALA A 824 -8.01 -14.42 -9.14
N MET A 825 -7.95 -14.64 -10.46
CA MET A 825 -7.85 -13.59 -11.46
C MET A 825 -9.20 -12.93 -11.72
N HIS A 826 -9.21 -11.61 -11.88
CA HIS A 826 -10.41 -10.89 -12.31
C HIS A 826 -10.53 -10.90 -13.84
N TYR A 827 -11.64 -11.47 -14.36
CA TYR A 827 -11.90 -11.57 -15.80
C TYR A 827 -12.95 -10.55 -16.27
N GLU A 828 -12.59 -9.76 -17.27
CA GLU A 828 -13.45 -8.70 -17.83
C GLU A 828 -14.61 -9.25 -18.67
N ASP A 829 -14.40 -10.38 -19.35
CA ASP A 829 -15.45 -11.03 -20.16
C ASP A 829 -16.43 -11.88 -19.35
N GLY A 830 -16.22 -11.99 -18.03
CA GLY A 830 -17.04 -12.75 -17.10
C GLY A 830 -17.02 -14.26 -17.34
N ARG A 831 -15.95 -14.81 -17.93
CA ARG A 831 -15.76 -16.24 -18.15
C ARG A 831 -14.50 -16.74 -17.45
N SER A 832 -14.53 -17.98 -16.99
CA SER A 832 -13.33 -18.64 -16.48
C SER A 832 -12.54 -19.21 -17.66
N HIS A 833 -11.25 -18.88 -17.71
CA HIS A 833 -10.33 -19.24 -18.79
C HIS A 833 -9.32 -20.33 -18.38
N THR A 834 -9.38 -20.80 -17.13
CA THR A 834 -8.36 -21.68 -16.55
C THR A 834 -8.85 -23.09 -16.28
N SER A 835 -7.90 -23.98 -15.97
CA SER A 835 -8.15 -25.35 -15.53
C SER A 835 -7.98 -25.54 -14.02
N ALA A 836 -7.94 -24.43 -13.27
CA ALA A 836 -7.86 -24.48 -11.81
C ALA A 836 -9.11 -25.16 -11.23
N ASP A 837 -8.92 -25.85 -10.09
CA ASP A 837 -9.98 -26.64 -9.49
C ASP A 837 -11.15 -25.75 -9.06
N TYR A 838 -10.86 -24.56 -8.52
CA TYR A 838 -11.84 -23.54 -8.13
C TYR A 838 -11.50 -22.17 -8.73
N HIS A 839 -12.49 -21.28 -8.68
CA HIS A 839 -12.29 -19.85 -8.81
C HIS A 839 -12.64 -19.19 -7.47
N ALA A 840 -11.99 -18.06 -7.16
CA ALA A 840 -12.30 -17.29 -5.97
C ALA A 840 -12.40 -15.79 -6.25
N GLY A 841 -13.32 -15.14 -5.54
CA GLY A 841 -13.56 -13.70 -5.63
C GLY A 841 -13.86 -13.06 -4.28
N ASP A 842 -13.97 -11.73 -4.29
CA ASP A 842 -14.25 -10.92 -3.11
C ASP A 842 -15.73 -10.52 -3.07
N LEU A 843 -16.39 -10.77 -1.94
CA LEU A 843 -17.74 -10.26 -1.71
C LEU A 843 -17.64 -8.90 -1.01
N ARG A 844 -18.28 -7.88 -1.56
CA ARG A 844 -18.26 -6.52 -1.00
C ARG A 844 -19.60 -6.16 -0.41
N LEU A 845 -19.60 -5.68 0.84
CA LEU A 845 -20.78 -5.14 1.50
C LEU A 845 -20.63 -3.62 1.66
N SER A 846 -21.30 -2.86 0.80
CA SER A 846 -21.22 -1.39 0.79
C SER A 846 -22.17 -0.70 1.77
N GLN A 847 -23.18 -1.41 2.28
CA GLN A 847 -24.21 -0.87 3.18
C GLN A 847 -24.64 -1.91 4.22
N PRO A 848 -25.07 -1.51 5.43
CA PRO A 848 -25.57 -2.45 6.44
C PRO A 848 -26.81 -3.21 5.94
N LEU A 849 -26.94 -4.48 6.34
CA LEU A 849 -28.08 -5.34 6.01
C LEU A 849 -29.30 -4.99 6.87
N ASP A 850 -30.04 -3.97 6.44
CA ASP A 850 -31.27 -3.52 7.12
C ASP A 850 -32.56 -4.17 6.55
N SER A 851 -32.47 -4.92 5.44
CA SER A 851 -33.60 -5.64 4.84
C SER A 851 -33.13 -6.81 3.96
N ARG A 852 -34.05 -7.71 3.59
CA ARG A 852 -33.78 -8.79 2.61
C ARG A 852 -33.38 -8.22 1.24
N GLN A 853 -34.01 -7.13 0.81
CA GLN A 853 -33.67 -6.46 -0.45
C GLN A 853 -32.20 -5.99 -0.48
N ALA A 854 -31.70 -5.38 0.61
CA ALA A 854 -30.30 -4.94 0.69
C ALA A 854 -29.32 -6.12 0.57
N LEU A 855 -29.70 -7.29 1.10
CA LEU A 855 -28.92 -8.51 0.92
C LEU A 855 -28.98 -9.01 -0.52
N GLU A 856 -30.15 -9.02 -1.14
CA GLU A 856 -30.33 -9.46 -2.54
C GLU A 856 -29.57 -8.57 -3.53
N GLU A 857 -29.52 -7.25 -3.30
CA GLU A 857 -28.69 -6.33 -4.09
C GLU A 857 -27.20 -6.71 -3.99
N THR A 858 -26.71 -6.94 -2.77
CA THR A 858 -25.33 -7.39 -2.52
C THR A 858 -25.02 -8.73 -3.19
N LEU A 859 -25.95 -9.67 -3.11
CA LEU A 859 -25.83 -11.00 -3.73
C LEU A 859 -25.86 -10.93 -5.26
N ASN A 860 -26.67 -10.06 -5.84
CA ASN A 860 -26.71 -9.90 -7.29
C ASN A 860 -25.38 -9.39 -7.82
N ASP A 861 -24.74 -8.44 -7.15
CA ASP A 861 -23.41 -7.95 -7.53
C ASP A 861 -22.37 -9.06 -7.42
N TRP A 862 -22.38 -9.82 -6.33
CA TRP A 862 -21.53 -11.00 -6.15
C TRP A 862 -21.74 -12.03 -7.27
N ILE A 863 -22.97 -12.50 -7.50
CA ILE A 863 -23.28 -13.53 -8.52
C ILE A 863 -22.91 -13.04 -9.92
N ASN A 864 -23.08 -11.76 -10.22
CA ASN A 864 -22.70 -11.19 -11.51
C ASN A 864 -21.18 -11.11 -11.70
N SER A 865 -20.41 -11.07 -10.61
CA SER A 865 -18.94 -11.08 -10.65
C SER A 865 -18.34 -12.48 -10.87
N ILE A 866 -19.11 -13.55 -10.60
CA ILE A 866 -18.65 -14.94 -10.73
C ILE A 866 -18.40 -15.28 -12.21
N PRO A 867 -17.16 -15.67 -12.59
CA PRO A 867 -16.87 -16.05 -13.96
C PRO A 867 -17.62 -17.32 -14.35
N ARG A 868 -18.33 -17.26 -15.48
CA ARG A 868 -19.08 -18.39 -16.00
C ARG A 868 -18.12 -19.42 -16.61
N ARG A 869 -18.06 -20.63 -16.05
CA ARG A 869 -17.36 -21.76 -16.67
C ARG A 869 -18.16 -22.31 -17.85
N GLY A 870 -17.49 -22.50 -18.99
CA GLY A 870 -18.07 -23.24 -20.12
C GLY A 870 -18.46 -24.64 -19.67
N THR A 871 -19.71 -25.06 -19.91
CA THR A 871 -20.28 -26.34 -19.46
C THR A 871 -19.65 -27.54 -20.18
N SER A 872 -18.41 -27.89 -19.84
CA SER A 872 -17.81 -29.16 -20.25
C SER A 872 -18.07 -30.19 -19.16
N GLY A 873 -19.17 -30.95 -19.29
CA GLY A 873 -19.48 -32.10 -18.42
C GLY A 873 -20.59 -31.92 -17.39
N GLY A 874 -21.26 -30.75 -17.33
CA GLY A 874 -22.47 -30.55 -16.54
C GLY A 874 -22.30 -30.50 -15.01
N VAL A 875 -21.07 -30.50 -14.50
CA VAL A 875 -20.76 -30.29 -13.08
C VAL A 875 -20.49 -28.80 -12.86
N ILE A 876 -21.32 -28.15 -12.05
CA ILE A 876 -21.08 -26.78 -11.59
C ILE A 876 -19.95 -26.85 -10.57
N VAL A 877 -18.82 -26.21 -10.87
CA VAL A 877 -17.77 -25.98 -9.88
C VAL A 877 -18.23 -24.79 -9.04
N PRO A 878 -18.29 -24.93 -7.70
CA PRO A 878 -18.71 -23.84 -6.84
C PRO A 878 -17.64 -22.76 -6.78
N GLU A 879 -18.08 -21.54 -6.51
CA GLU A 879 -17.24 -20.39 -6.24
C GLU A 879 -16.73 -20.43 -4.78
N LEU A 880 -15.62 -19.75 -4.52
CA LEU A 880 -15.09 -19.51 -3.16
C LEU A 880 -15.07 -18.00 -2.88
N ILE A 881 -15.66 -17.56 -1.78
CA ILE A 881 -15.49 -16.20 -1.29
C ILE A 881 -14.17 -16.15 -0.51
N ARG A 882 -13.12 -15.58 -1.08
CA ARG A 882 -11.79 -15.50 -0.44
C ARG A 882 -11.68 -14.40 0.60
N SER A 883 -12.53 -13.38 0.51
CA SER A 883 -12.67 -12.30 1.48
C SER A 883 -14.07 -11.70 1.41
N VAL A 884 -14.58 -11.28 2.56
CA VAL A 884 -15.76 -10.41 2.68
C VAL A 884 -15.26 -9.05 3.13
N ILE A 885 -15.36 -8.07 2.23
CA ILE A 885 -14.91 -6.70 2.42
C ILE A 885 -16.08 -5.84 2.88
N PHE A 886 -15.90 -5.12 3.98
CA PHE A 886 -16.89 -4.20 4.52
C PHE A 886 -16.50 -2.76 4.24
N ASP A 887 -17.22 -2.06 3.36
CA ASP A 887 -17.04 -0.61 3.15
C ASP A 887 -17.84 0.19 4.22
N LEU A 888 -17.79 -0.28 5.46
CA LEU A 888 -18.54 0.25 6.60
C LEU A 888 -17.57 0.73 7.68
N GLN A 889 -17.96 1.77 8.41
CA GLN A 889 -17.22 2.16 9.61
C GLN A 889 -17.29 1.04 10.66
N PRO A 890 -16.22 0.74 11.42
CA PRO A 890 -16.22 -0.34 12.40
C PRO A 890 -17.36 -0.28 13.42
N GLU A 891 -17.81 0.92 13.82
CA GLU A 891 -18.94 1.07 14.75
C GLU A 891 -20.31 0.78 14.14
N GLN A 892 -20.40 0.75 12.82
CA GLN A 892 -21.63 0.45 12.07
C GLN A 892 -21.78 -1.05 11.78
N LEU A 893 -20.68 -1.79 11.72
CA LEU A 893 -20.70 -3.23 11.46
C LEU A 893 -21.37 -3.98 12.62
N ARG A 894 -22.50 -4.62 12.35
CA ARG A 894 -23.18 -5.50 13.31
C ARG A 894 -22.86 -6.95 13.00
N LEU A 895 -23.03 -7.83 13.99
CA LEU A 895 -22.87 -9.27 13.83
C LEU A 895 -23.74 -9.82 12.69
N VAL A 896 -24.96 -9.30 12.54
CA VAL A 896 -25.87 -9.73 11.47
C VAL A 896 -25.34 -9.41 10.07
N ASP A 897 -24.61 -8.30 9.92
CA ASP A 897 -24.05 -7.89 8.63
C ASP A 897 -22.96 -8.88 8.20
N ALA A 898 -22.05 -9.22 9.12
CA ALA A 898 -20.97 -10.17 8.88
C ALA A 898 -21.47 -11.63 8.71
N VAL A 899 -22.35 -12.10 9.59
CA VAL A 899 -22.93 -13.46 9.49
C VAL A 899 -23.84 -13.57 8.28
N GLY A 900 -24.60 -12.53 7.96
CA GLY A 900 -25.44 -12.47 6.76
C GLY A 900 -24.60 -12.63 5.51
N ALA A 901 -23.55 -11.80 5.35
CA ALA A 901 -22.65 -11.87 4.21
C ALA A 901 -21.98 -13.26 4.03
N LEU A 902 -21.56 -13.90 5.13
CA LEU A 902 -20.95 -15.24 5.08
C LEU A 902 -21.92 -16.35 4.66
N LEU A 903 -23.20 -16.25 5.04
CA LEU A 903 -24.18 -17.31 4.79
C LEU A 903 -24.99 -17.14 3.51
N ALA A 904 -25.05 -15.92 2.97
CA ALA A 904 -26.07 -15.52 2.00
C ALA A 904 -26.09 -16.33 0.69
N ASP A 905 -24.92 -16.69 0.15
CA ASP A 905 -24.77 -17.54 -1.06
C ASP A 905 -24.16 -18.92 -0.74
N LEU A 906 -23.89 -19.19 0.55
CA LEU A 906 -23.19 -20.40 0.98
C LEU A 906 -24.10 -21.62 0.83
N GLY A 907 -23.73 -22.52 -0.08
CA GLY A 907 -24.47 -23.72 -0.44
C GLY A 907 -25.28 -23.62 -1.73
N ASP A 908 -25.44 -22.41 -2.27
CA ASP A 908 -26.06 -22.17 -3.56
C ASP A 908 -25.00 -22.18 -4.68
N ASN A 909 -24.27 -21.07 -4.84
CA ASN A 909 -23.16 -20.99 -5.80
C ASN A 909 -21.80 -21.09 -5.10
N THR A 910 -21.72 -20.76 -3.80
CA THR A 910 -20.49 -20.72 -3.03
C THR A 910 -20.32 -21.95 -2.14
N ALA A 911 -19.12 -22.55 -2.10
CA ALA A 911 -18.80 -23.69 -1.23
C ALA A 911 -18.02 -23.32 0.04
N LEU A 912 -17.35 -22.18 0.04
CA LEU A 912 -16.51 -21.69 1.13
C LEU A 912 -16.60 -20.17 1.20
N ALA A 913 -16.78 -19.63 2.40
CA ALA A 913 -16.70 -18.19 2.62
C ALA A 913 -15.72 -17.84 3.73
N LEU A 914 -14.83 -16.89 3.43
CA LEU A 914 -13.80 -16.40 4.34
C LEU A 914 -14.08 -14.97 4.77
N LEU A 915 -13.77 -14.67 6.04
CA LEU A 915 -13.83 -13.33 6.60
C LEU A 915 -12.43 -12.82 6.91
N ASP A 916 -12.16 -11.54 6.69
CA ASP A 916 -10.86 -10.95 7.05
C ASP A 916 -10.64 -10.99 8.58
N ALA A 917 -9.43 -11.40 8.95
CA ALA A 917 -8.98 -11.59 10.31
C ALA A 917 -7.57 -11.03 10.48
N ASP A 918 -7.46 -9.93 11.22
CA ASP A 918 -6.18 -9.31 11.53
C ASP A 918 -5.86 -9.46 13.02
N TYR A 919 -4.98 -10.39 13.38
CA TYR A 919 -4.51 -10.55 14.75
C TYR A 919 -3.39 -9.57 15.12
N SER A 920 -2.92 -8.73 14.18
CA SER A 920 -2.14 -7.54 14.52
C SER A 920 -3.03 -6.43 15.10
N ASP A 921 -4.36 -6.53 14.98
CA ASP A 921 -5.31 -5.68 15.70
C ASP A 921 -5.56 -6.22 17.13
N ARG A 922 -5.41 -5.30 18.09
CA ARG A 922 -5.71 -5.52 19.50
C ARG A 922 -7.15 -5.96 19.74
N ASP A 923 -8.13 -5.44 19.02
CA ASP A 923 -9.54 -5.80 19.23
C ASP A 923 -9.84 -7.22 18.75
N TYR A 924 -9.16 -7.68 17.70
CA TYR A 924 -9.25 -9.06 17.25
C TYR A 924 -8.63 -10.02 18.28
N LEU A 925 -7.41 -9.74 18.75
CA LEU A 925 -6.75 -10.52 19.81
C LEU A 925 -7.56 -10.60 21.09
N GLN A 926 -8.23 -9.51 21.48
CA GLN A 926 -9.05 -9.44 22.68
C GLN A 926 -10.47 -10.02 22.49
N LYS A 927 -10.77 -10.61 21.33
CA LYS A 927 -12.09 -11.18 20.98
C LYS A 927 -13.22 -10.15 21.07
N ARG A 928 -12.94 -8.89 20.70
CA ARG A 928 -13.89 -7.78 20.66
C ARG A 928 -14.34 -7.44 19.24
N SER A 929 -13.64 -7.95 18.23
CA SER A 929 -14.04 -7.79 16.84
C SER A 929 -15.36 -8.53 16.54
N VAL A 930 -16.24 -7.83 15.82
CA VAL A 930 -17.49 -8.39 15.28
C VAL A 930 -17.19 -9.51 14.28
N ALA A 931 -16.13 -9.34 13.48
CA ALA A 931 -15.72 -10.34 12.49
C ALA A 931 -15.29 -11.65 13.16
N GLY A 932 -14.42 -11.59 14.18
CA GLY A 932 -14.03 -12.77 14.95
C GLY A 932 -15.23 -13.46 15.63
N SER A 933 -16.21 -12.68 16.10
CA SER A 933 -17.45 -13.21 16.67
C SER A 933 -18.36 -13.87 15.62
N ALA A 934 -18.38 -13.35 14.39
CA ALA A 934 -19.12 -13.93 13.27
C ALA A 934 -18.57 -15.31 12.90
N LEU A 935 -17.25 -15.46 12.79
CA LEU A 935 -16.58 -16.75 12.57
C LEU A 935 -16.95 -17.78 13.64
N GLN A 936 -16.97 -17.35 14.90
CA GLN A 936 -17.40 -18.22 16.00
C GLN A 936 -18.87 -18.62 15.85
N ALA A 937 -19.74 -17.71 15.40
CA ALA A 937 -21.16 -17.99 15.22
C ALA A 937 -21.39 -19.03 14.11
N VAL A 938 -20.69 -18.94 12.98
CA VAL A 938 -20.88 -19.80 11.79
C VAL A 938 -20.14 -21.14 11.81
N ARG A 939 -19.32 -21.41 12.83
CA ARG A 939 -18.54 -22.66 12.90
C ARG A 939 -19.38 -23.95 12.77
N GLY A 940 -18.75 -24.96 12.18
CA GLY A 940 -19.27 -26.33 12.06
C GLY A 940 -20.11 -26.60 10.81
N LEU A 941 -19.94 -25.77 9.78
CA LEU A 941 -20.65 -25.90 8.50
C LEU A 941 -20.01 -26.90 7.53
N SER A 942 -18.73 -27.22 7.70
CA SER A 942 -18.02 -28.17 6.85
C SER A 942 -18.74 -29.52 6.76
N GLY A 943 -18.93 -30.01 5.53
CA GLY A 943 -19.59 -31.28 5.23
C GLY A 943 -21.13 -31.25 5.30
N LEU A 944 -21.75 -30.11 5.64
CA LEU A 944 -23.20 -29.95 5.57
C LEU A 944 -23.65 -29.52 4.17
N GLN A 945 -24.96 -29.63 3.92
CA GLN A 945 -25.62 -29.14 2.71
C GLN A 945 -26.70 -28.13 3.09
N LEU A 946 -26.93 -27.13 2.24
CA LEU A 946 -28.01 -26.17 2.41
C LEU A 946 -29.36 -26.90 2.33
N LEU A 947 -30.21 -26.66 3.32
CA LEU A 947 -31.58 -27.16 3.37
C LEU A 947 -32.53 -26.11 2.80
N GLU A 948 -33.73 -26.53 2.37
CA GLU A 948 -34.78 -25.60 1.95
C GLU A 948 -35.07 -24.57 3.05
N GLU A 949 -35.28 -23.31 2.65
CA GLU A 949 -35.53 -22.19 3.56
C GLU A 949 -36.63 -22.57 4.58
N PRO A 950 -36.39 -22.41 5.89
CA PRO A 950 -37.37 -22.79 6.91
C PRO A 950 -38.73 -22.10 6.71
N VAL A 951 -39.81 -22.90 6.69
CA VAL A 951 -41.16 -22.41 6.35
C VAL A 951 -41.78 -21.65 7.52
N LEU A 952 -42.19 -20.41 7.27
CA LEU A 952 -42.92 -19.58 8.24
C LEU A 952 -44.35 -20.11 8.43
N ILE A 953 -44.64 -20.70 9.60
CA ILE A 953 -45.97 -21.22 9.95
C ILE A 953 -46.89 -20.10 10.45
N ARG A 954 -46.33 -19.11 11.18
CA ARG A 954 -47.10 -18.02 11.77
C ARG A 954 -46.22 -16.78 11.97
N SER A 955 -46.59 -15.66 11.37
CA SER A 955 -46.19 -14.31 11.77
C SER A 955 -47.33 -13.67 12.56
N GLY A 956 -47.04 -12.95 13.65
CA GLY A 956 -48.09 -12.19 14.34
C GLY A 956 -47.62 -11.37 15.55
N GLN A 957 -48.37 -10.31 15.84
CA GLN A 957 -48.31 -9.59 17.12
C GLN A 957 -49.11 -10.38 18.17
N GLY A 958 -48.50 -10.83 19.27
CA GLY A 958 -49.25 -11.57 20.31
C GLY A 958 -50.10 -10.67 21.24
N PRO A 959 -51.08 -11.20 22.02
CA PRO A 959 -51.63 -12.56 22.03
C PRO A 959 -53.11 -12.67 21.56
N ALA A 960 -53.38 -13.77 20.87
CA ALA A 960 -54.66 -14.50 20.73
C ALA A 960 -55.95 -13.71 20.42
N GLY A 961 -56.28 -13.66 19.12
CA GLY A 961 -57.69 -13.71 18.69
C GLY A 961 -58.02 -12.81 17.52
N GLN A 962 -57.62 -13.19 16.30
CA GLN A 962 -58.42 -13.07 15.07
C GLN A 962 -57.62 -13.62 13.88
N GLU A 963 -58.21 -14.58 13.18
CA GLU A 963 -57.77 -15.02 11.86
C GLU A 963 -57.94 -13.85 10.90
N ALA A 964 -56.83 -13.30 10.40
CA ALA A 964 -56.83 -12.37 9.28
C ALA A 964 -56.38 -13.12 8.03
N ALA A 965 -57.16 -12.95 6.98
CA ALA A 965 -57.07 -13.64 5.71
C ALA A 965 -55.73 -13.39 4.99
N ALA A 966 -55.23 -14.44 4.35
CA ALA A 966 -54.13 -14.41 3.41
C ALA A 966 -54.40 -13.42 2.26
N GLY A 967 -53.43 -12.54 2.00
CA GLY A 967 -53.43 -11.64 0.86
C GLY A 967 -52.02 -11.10 0.59
N ASP A 968 -51.29 -11.80 -0.29
CA ASP A 968 -50.34 -11.39 -1.34
C ASP A 968 -49.58 -10.02 -1.27
N GLN A 969 -49.22 -9.49 -0.09
CA GLN A 969 -48.37 -8.29 0.02
C GLN A 969 -47.22 -8.38 1.05
N GLU A 970 -46.91 -9.56 1.60
CA GLU A 970 -45.93 -9.70 2.70
C GLU A 970 -44.51 -10.19 2.30
N GLU A 971 -44.20 -10.43 1.02
CA GLU A 971 -42.87 -10.92 0.64
C GLU A 971 -41.74 -9.87 0.79
N ASP A 972 -42.05 -8.58 0.75
CA ASP A 972 -41.07 -7.49 0.59
C ASP A 972 -40.40 -7.00 1.90
N ASP A 973 -40.79 -7.53 3.07
CA ASP A 973 -40.36 -6.97 4.37
C ASP A 973 -40.00 -8.07 5.39
N GLN A 974 -39.32 -9.13 4.93
CA GLN A 974 -38.76 -10.13 5.85
C GLN A 974 -37.60 -9.54 6.66
N GLN A 975 -37.92 -9.23 7.92
CA GLN A 975 -37.03 -8.60 8.89
C GLN A 975 -36.15 -9.60 9.69
N VAL A 976 -36.43 -10.90 9.57
CA VAL A 976 -35.61 -11.98 10.16
C VAL A 976 -35.33 -13.04 9.09
N LEU A 977 -34.06 -13.32 8.83
CA LEU A 977 -33.62 -14.34 7.88
C LEU A 977 -33.31 -15.66 8.59
N PHE A 978 -33.57 -16.77 7.90
CA PHE A 978 -33.32 -18.12 8.42
C PHE A 978 -32.47 -18.93 7.44
N TYR A 979 -31.36 -19.48 7.91
CA TYR A 979 -30.53 -20.42 7.15
C TYR A 979 -30.49 -21.75 7.89
N ALA A 980 -30.63 -22.85 7.15
CA ALA A 980 -30.58 -24.20 7.71
C ALA A 980 -29.63 -25.08 6.89
N TYR A 981 -28.75 -25.78 7.57
CA TYR A 981 -27.75 -26.67 6.97
C TYR A 981 -27.82 -28.03 7.65
N GLY A 982 -27.71 -29.10 6.88
CA GLY A 982 -27.88 -30.45 7.40
C GLY A 982 -27.01 -31.49 6.73
N SER A 983 -26.76 -32.55 7.49
CA SER A 983 -26.26 -33.83 7.00
C SER A 983 -27.10 -34.94 7.66
N ARG A 984 -26.69 -36.20 7.49
CA ARG A 984 -27.33 -37.32 8.20
C ARG A 984 -27.10 -37.29 9.72
N GLU A 985 -26.06 -36.58 10.17
CA GLU A 985 -25.58 -36.66 11.56
C GLU A 985 -25.75 -35.35 12.33
N ALA A 986 -25.93 -34.22 11.63
CA ALA A 986 -26.03 -32.91 12.25
C ALA A 986 -26.99 -31.97 11.50
N THR A 987 -27.58 -31.03 12.23
CA THR A 987 -28.36 -29.93 11.65
C THR A 987 -28.03 -28.63 12.37
N LEU A 988 -27.80 -27.57 11.59
CA LEU A 988 -27.43 -26.24 12.03
C LEU A 988 -28.46 -25.24 11.51
N VAL A 989 -29.00 -24.40 12.39
CA VAL A 989 -30.00 -23.40 12.02
C VAL A 989 -29.60 -22.04 12.58
N PHE A 990 -29.65 -21.04 11.72
CA PHE A 990 -29.35 -19.65 12.02
C PHE A 990 -30.63 -18.82 11.90
N ALA A 991 -30.85 -17.90 12.84
CA ALA A 991 -31.85 -16.86 12.73
C ALA A 991 -31.17 -15.49 12.93
N LEU A 992 -31.32 -14.61 11.94
CA LEU A 992 -30.62 -13.33 11.81
C LEU A 992 -31.63 -12.20 11.86
N ASN A 993 -31.49 -11.25 12.79
CA ASN A 993 -32.41 -10.12 12.89
C ASN A 993 -31.84 -8.87 12.20
N LEU A 994 -32.37 -8.54 11.03
CA LEU A 994 -31.98 -7.34 10.26
C LEU A 994 -32.60 -6.07 10.87
N ASP A 995 -33.74 -6.22 11.58
CA ASP A 995 -34.52 -5.09 12.10
C ASP A 995 -33.83 -4.36 13.26
N ARG A 996 -34.31 -3.15 13.52
CA ARG A 996 -33.94 -2.31 14.68
C ARG A 996 -34.75 -2.64 15.93
N VAL A 997 -35.70 -3.58 15.85
CA VAL A 997 -36.51 -4.05 16.99
C VAL A 997 -36.24 -5.53 17.32
N SER A 998 -36.60 -5.97 18.52
CA SER A 998 -36.42 -7.37 18.93
C SER A 998 -37.54 -8.28 18.40
N HIS A 999 -37.18 -9.49 17.98
CA HIS A 999 -38.10 -10.50 17.47
C HIS A 999 -38.18 -11.72 18.39
N LEU A 1000 -39.36 -12.33 18.46
CA LEU A 1000 -39.54 -13.61 19.15
C LEU A 1000 -39.54 -14.75 18.11
N VAL A 1001 -38.58 -15.66 18.19
CA VAL A 1001 -38.40 -16.75 17.23
C VAL A 1001 -38.68 -18.10 17.90
N SER A 1002 -39.49 -18.94 17.27
CA SER A 1002 -39.75 -20.32 17.69
C SER A 1002 -39.48 -21.29 16.54
N LEU A 1003 -38.71 -22.33 16.82
CA LEU A 1003 -38.26 -23.32 15.83
C LEU A 1003 -38.93 -24.69 16.06
N GLN A 1004 -39.41 -25.31 14.99
CA GLN A 1004 -39.94 -26.68 14.93
C GLN A 1004 -39.15 -27.54 13.93
N GLY A 1005 -39.26 -28.86 14.03
CA GLY A 1005 -38.56 -29.81 13.14
C GLY A 1005 -37.24 -30.36 13.69
N LEU A 1006 -36.74 -29.85 14.82
CA LEU A 1006 -35.48 -30.29 15.43
C LEU A 1006 -35.71 -31.15 16.69
N ASN A 1007 -34.82 -32.11 16.93
CA ASN A 1007 -34.81 -32.89 18.17
C ASN A 1007 -34.24 -32.06 19.33
N ARG A 1008 -35.14 -31.45 20.10
CA ARG A 1008 -34.81 -30.57 21.23
C ARG A 1008 -33.83 -31.19 22.23
N GLN A 1009 -33.95 -32.49 22.52
CA GLN A 1009 -33.10 -33.16 23.51
C GLN A 1009 -31.64 -33.35 23.05
N ALA A 1010 -31.41 -33.28 21.75
CA ALA A 1010 -30.09 -33.39 21.12
C ALA A 1010 -29.57 -32.04 20.59
N SER A 1011 -30.26 -30.94 20.93
CA SER A 1011 -29.95 -29.61 20.40
C SER A 1011 -29.36 -28.68 21.46
N THR A 1012 -28.37 -27.90 21.06
CA THR A 1012 -27.81 -26.77 21.82
C THR A 1012 -28.10 -25.47 21.08
N TYR A 1013 -28.07 -24.35 21.80
CA TYR A 1013 -28.24 -23.03 21.19
C TYR A 1013 -27.23 -22.03 21.75
N GLU A 1014 -26.93 -21.03 20.94
CA GLU A 1014 -26.14 -19.85 21.27
C GLU A 1014 -26.85 -18.60 20.74
N LEU A 1015 -26.96 -17.57 21.58
CA LEU A 1015 -27.59 -16.30 21.23
C LEU A 1015 -26.60 -15.16 21.42
N TYR A 1016 -26.46 -14.34 20.39
CA TYR A 1016 -25.49 -13.23 20.32
C TYR A 1016 -26.20 -11.88 20.14
N ASP A 1017 -25.58 -10.80 20.65
CA ASP A 1017 -26.01 -9.42 20.38
C ASP A 1017 -25.38 -8.86 19.08
N HIS A 1018 -25.73 -7.61 18.73
CA HIS A 1018 -25.19 -6.93 17.55
C HIS A 1018 -23.68 -6.73 17.54
N ARG A 1019 -22.99 -6.83 18.68
CA ARG A 1019 -21.54 -6.69 18.77
C ARG A 1019 -20.82 -8.03 18.80
N GLY A 1020 -21.54 -9.14 18.68
CA GLY A 1020 -20.94 -10.47 18.80
C GLY A 1020 -20.83 -11.00 20.22
N ASN A 1021 -21.31 -10.29 21.25
CA ASN A 1021 -21.26 -10.81 22.61
C ASN A 1021 -22.31 -11.91 22.78
N ARG A 1022 -21.86 -13.08 23.24
CA ARG A 1022 -22.76 -14.20 23.56
C ARG A 1022 -23.57 -13.89 24.82
N ILE A 1023 -24.88 -13.71 24.65
CA ILE A 1023 -25.84 -13.34 25.71
C ILE A 1023 -26.36 -14.58 26.46
N SER A 1024 -26.58 -15.68 25.75
CA SER A 1024 -27.12 -16.92 26.32
C SER A 1024 -26.64 -18.14 25.54
N GLN A 1025 -26.43 -19.26 26.23
CA GLN A 1025 -26.13 -20.56 25.62
C GLN A 1025 -26.69 -21.71 26.48
N GLY A 1026 -26.86 -22.89 25.89
CA GLY A 1026 -27.12 -24.13 26.62
C GLY A 1026 -27.91 -25.16 25.84
N ASP A 1027 -28.34 -26.23 26.53
CA ASP A 1027 -29.17 -27.28 25.95
C ASP A 1027 -30.61 -26.80 25.74
N TRP A 1028 -31.22 -27.22 24.64
CA TRP A 1028 -32.59 -26.86 24.28
C TRP A 1028 -33.60 -27.72 25.07
N GLY A 1029 -33.78 -27.39 26.36
CA GLY A 1029 -34.67 -28.12 27.27
C GLY A 1029 -36.18 -27.84 27.06
N ARG A 1030 -37.04 -28.72 27.62
CA ARG A 1030 -38.53 -28.73 27.51
C ARG A 1030 -39.29 -27.43 27.87
N LYS A 1031 -38.64 -26.39 28.41
CA LYS A 1031 -39.28 -25.14 28.88
C LYS A 1031 -39.06 -23.92 28.00
N ARG A 1032 -38.18 -23.98 27.00
CA ARG A 1032 -37.85 -22.86 26.11
C ARG A 1032 -38.29 -23.19 24.69
N ASP A 1033 -39.43 -22.64 24.29
CA ASP A 1033 -39.92 -22.76 22.91
C ASP A 1033 -39.69 -21.48 22.10
N ASN A 1034 -39.32 -20.39 22.77
CA ASN A 1034 -39.18 -19.08 22.17
C ASN A 1034 -37.83 -18.45 22.54
N PHE A 1035 -37.13 -17.91 21.56
CA PHE A 1035 -35.91 -17.13 21.69
C PHE A 1035 -36.22 -15.66 21.41
N THR A 1036 -35.67 -14.75 22.22
CA THR A 1036 -35.76 -13.31 21.94
C THR A 1036 -34.50 -12.90 21.20
N LEU A 1037 -34.62 -12.61 19.91
CA LEU A 1037 -33.54 -12.15 19.06
C LEU A 1037 -33.46 -10.62 19.14
N LEU A 1038 -32.32 -10.08 19.57
CA LEU A 1038 -32.12 -8.63 19.68
C LEU A 1038 -31.86 -8.01 18.30
N PRO A 1039 -32.04 -6.69 18.12
CA PRO A 1039 -31.67 -5.99 16.88
C PRO A 1039 -30.23 -6.28 16.48
N GLY A 1040 -29.99 -6.65 15.23
CA GLY A 1040 -28.66 -7.05 14.73
C GLY A 1040 -28.07 -8.33 15.36
N GLY A 1041 -28.85 -9.05 16.18
CA GLY A 1041 -28.41 -10.25 16.87
C GLY A 1041 -28.61 -11.53 16.05
N VAL A 1042 -27.89 -12.58 16.44
CA VAL A 1042 -27.90 -13.89 15.78
C VAL A 1042 -28.21 -15.00 16.79
N LEU A 1043 -29.10 -15.91 16.42
CA LEU A 1043 -29.36 -17.17 17.12
C LEU A 1043 -28.79 -18.31 16.28
N VAL A 1044 -28.02 -19.19 16.92
CA VAL A 1044 -27.52 -20.42 16.30
C VAL A 1044 -28.02 -21.61 17.09
N VAL A 1045 -28.62 -22.58 16.42
CA VAL A 1045 -29.09 -23.84 17.00
C VAL A 1045 -28.38 -24.99 16.33
N ARG A 1046 -27.79 -25.89 17.13
CA ARG A 1046 -27.00 -27.03 16.69
C ARG A 1046 -27.61 -28.32 17.22
N GLN A 1047 -28.09 -29.17 16.33
CA GLN A 1047 -28.54 -30.52 16.64
C GLN A 1047 -27.43 -31.52 16.30
N GLY A 1048 -26.95 -32.24 17.32
CA GLY A 1048 -26.07 -33.40 17.14
C GLY A 1048 -26.87 -34.71 17.03
N SER A 1049 -26.17 -35.79 16.70
CA SER A 1049 -26.73 -37.14 16.65
C SER A 1049 -27.03 -37.74 18.03
#